data_AF-A0A1B6FIZ7-F1
#
_entry.id   AF-A0A1B6FIZ7-F1
#
_cell.length_a   1.000
_cell.length_b   1.000
_cell.length_c   1.000
_cell.angle_alpha   90.00
_cell.angle_beta   90.00
_cell.angle_gamma   90.00
#
_symmetry.space_group_name_H-M   'P 1'
#
loop_
_entity.id
_entity.type
_entity.pdbx_description
1 polymer ?
#
loop_
_entity_poly.entity_id
_entity_poly.type
_entity_poly.pdbx_seq_one_letter_code
_entity_poly.pdbx_strand_id
1 'polypeptide(L)'
;VCLAVSFAVLLALPESSGAPACGCGGKLGVRGRLRGGVRVRWVNLGSLVGRPTRNYGETDINFYLRIFKFGRSRRAFYSKVFQPFKDEDESDYVNRINFIFTRVYPKLDCRYNRKYAAYLDKYYTALYARREDESDEEWFSRVLTRTTEDDEEYLAKVENLKQFFTDVDWNKVQIDVKSKTGFILLSSNTSGSSTRSVEDESDSSDTITEDEIKKYFAKFDTEDTDTYYNRIISRLSLRRRYLKNYVLALTNLRRYYPGLAIWYSPRYINILRDYYSNLYARLSGESDEQYYQRIVTKENFETDEQCAQRIEIIRELMPNLSLWYNTKYFGLVKQAYRLLYRKQSTEDEITYFKRLIARTSDETDLVYVNRLGLIKQTCISLPLWYSKQYLDLIKNFYVVRYTKGSSESDEAFFQRIVTKEPGETEEQCYQRVGLVRQLFPNLALWYNTKFYGLTKKFYQTLYQKLDSEDDTTYFKRITLRLSDESDTVYINRLCLVKRTFAHLPLWYSTKYLDLIRNYYVTLYTKSSSESDESLFERIVTKEDEESDEECVQRISLVRQLFPNLSLWCDAKYYNLTKRFYHDLYQKSTSEDEISYFQRITKRLTEESNSVYIKRISLLKKTLINLPLWYSTQYLEYVKNYYSALYTRSSSESEESFFKRIVTKEDDETDEQCKQRIILIRQLYPNLALWYDAKYYSLSKNFYRTLYQKLSNEDETTYFKRITTKLSDESDVVFINRLSLIKKTYSRLSLWYSKDYLDLVREYYIAKYTKGSSETEESQYYRIVTKEAEESDEQCAQRIQVIQSVFPNLSLWYEEKYYDLVKKFYPIWFKKLSSEDDTAYFKRLTAKSTEETDEVYVNRLACIKRSFSGLNLWYSKDFLDMTRSYYVTRYTKASTETEESLYQRIITKESGENDNQWVQRVELVHQLYPNLALWSDVRYYESIKTVYKSVYKKSTSEDQVTYFKRITARCAKETDAVYLGRMTLIENTFSSLSLWSSVENLSIIKSFYSLKYAKQAGETDEAYFARLVAKESCDISDEVYVKRLYLVQLLTSTSTLWYDAQYYEKYTKTFYSLYYSKLQGESCDGWLTRAITLLPGETNQNAIKRVTLIKRASGNCGCWTLDTLNKVAASKAFSAEYISLIRSSFFVSYSKTSSSSSSSTKSATSEANEDVVVIKRGGC
;
A
#
# COMPACT_ATOMS: atom_id res chain seq x y z
N VAL A 1 27.39 12.68 20.80
CA VAL A 1 28.74 12.07 20.75
C VAL A 1 29.30 12.31 19.35
N CYS A 2 30.52 12.89 19.26
CA CYS A 2 31.54 12.86 18.19
C CYS A 2 31.18 12.26 16.80
N LEU A 3 31.57 12.72 15.59
CA LEU A 3 32.45 13.75 14.96
C LEU A 3 32.03 13.87 13.45
N ALA A 4 32.51 14.77 12.56
CA ALA A 4 32.94 16.18 12.63
C ALA A 4 33.26 16.78 11.21
N VAL A 5 32.95 18.07 11.00
CA VAL A 5 33.73 19.10 10.24
C VAL A 5 34.08 18.89 8.73
N SER A 6 33.50 19.73 7.83
CA SER A 6 34.25 20.70 6.96
C SER A 6 33.42 21.47 5.91
N PHE A 7 33.60 22.81 5.90
CA PHE A 7 33.52 23.77 4.77
C PHE A 7 32.42 23.70 3.68
N ALA A 8 31.50 24.69 3.70
CA ALA A 8 31.52 25.84 2.79
C ALA A 8 30.50 26.92 3.23
N VAL A 9 30.81 28.21 3.02
CA VAL A 9 29.96 29.36 3.39
C VAL A 9 29.90 30.36 2.22
N LEU A 10 28.76 31.06 2.12
CA LEU A 10 28.38 32.17 1.22
C LEU A 10 27.83 31.82 -0.19
N LEU A 11 26.51 31.99 -0.32
CA LEU A 11 25.90 32.96 -1.25
C LEU A 11 24.42 33.20 -0.85
N ALA A 12 24.12 34.33 -0.18
CA ALA A 12 22.78 34.93 -0.10
C ALA A 12 22.82 36.33 0.54
N LEU A 13 22.67 37.38 -0.26
CA LEU A 13 22.08 38.66 0.13
C LEU A 13 21.25 39.17 -1.05
N PRO A 14 19.97 39.51 -0.87
CA PRO A 14 19.24 40.41 -1.75
C PRO A 14 19.52 41.88 -1.37
N GLU A 15 19.08 42.78 -2.22
CA GLU A 15 19.46 44.20 -2.27
C GLU A 15 18.87 45.04 -1.12
N SER A 16 19.61 46.05 -0.63
CA SER A 16 19.27 47.48 -0.86
C SER A 16 19.99 48.46 0.09
N SER A 17 20.40 49.61 -0.48
CA SER A 17 20.64 50.93 0.18
C SER A 17 21.80 51.11 1.19
N GLY A 18 22.37 52.32 1.19
CA GLY A 18 23.18 52.86 2.30
C GLY A 18 24.71 52.90 2.10
N ALA A 19 25.24 54.06 1.74
CA ALA A 19 26.65 54.43 1.94
C ALA A 19 26.77 55.28 3.24
N PRO A 20 27.95 55.77 3.68
CA PRO A 20 29.33 55.25 3.60
C PRO A 20 30.01 55.17 4.99
N ALA A 21 31.18 54.52 5.13
CA ALA A 21 32.11 54.79 6.27
C ALA A 21 33.58 54.42 6.00
N CYS A 22 34.48 55.25 6.52
CA CYS A 22 35.94 55.18 6.44
C CYS A 22 36.58 54.21 7.46
N GLY A 23 37.89 53.95 7.33
CA GLY A 23 38.76 53.46 8.41
C GLY A 23 39.51 52.16 8.06
N CYS A 24 40.77 52.17 7.61
CA CYS A 24 42.04 52.58 8.26
C CYS A 24 42.81 51.41 8.92
N GLY A 25 43.97 51.08 8.33
CA GLY A 25 45.11 50.42 9.00
C GLY A 25 45.05 48.89 9.17
N GLY A 26 46.12 48.13 8.95
CA GLY A 26 47.43 48.48 8.37
C GLY A 26 48.59 47.64 8.91
N LYS A 27 49.60 47.37 8.05
CA LYS A 27 50.95 46.83 8.37
C LYS A 27 50.99 45.37 8.89
N LEU A 28 52.09 44.62 8.82
CA LEU A 28 53.30 44.55 7.96
C LEU A 28 53.94 43.17 8.26
N GLY A 29 54.55 42.48 7.29
CA GLY A 29 55.23 41.20 7.59
C GLY A 29 55.86 40.51 6.37
N VAL A 30 57.13 40.80 6.10
CA VAL A 30 57.85 40.37 4.88
C VAL A 30 58.80 39.20 5.15
N ARG A 31 58.73 38.13 4.33
CA ARG A 31 59.81 37.21 3.87
C ARG A 31 59.15 36.01 3.13
N GLY A 32 59.58 35.52 1.97
CA GLY A 32 60.56 36.03 1.00
C GLY A 32 60.84 35.04 -0.14
N ARG A 33 60.74 35.49 -1.40
CA ARG A 33 61.25 34.87 -2.66
C ARG A 33 60.89 33.40 -2.99
N LEU A 34 60.23 33.21 -4.14
CA LEU A 34 60.90 32.68 -5.36
C LEU A 34 60.13 33.01 -6.65
N ARG A 35 60.81 32.86 -7.80
CA ARG A 35 60.49 33.43 -9.13
C ARG A 35 59.38 32.67 -9.86
N GLY A 36 58.55 33.37 -10.66
CA GLY A 36 57.61 32.71 -11.60
C GLY A 36 56.56 33.63 -12.24
N GLY A 37 56.97 34.69 -12.95
CA GLY A 37 56.02 35.66 -13.52
C GLY A 37 55.25 35.17 -14.75
N VAL A 38 53.97 34.79 -14.58
CA VAL A 38 53.05 34.51 -15.70
C VAL A 38 52.47 35.82 -16.26
N ARG A 39 52.62 36.04 -17.57
CA ARG A 39 51.98 37.17 -18.27
C ARG A 39 50.49 36.92 -18.47
N VAL A 40 49.65 37.65 -17.76
CA VAL A 40 48.22 37.76 -18.11
C VAL A 40 48.09 38.50 -19.46
N ARG A 41 47.57 37.81 -20.48
CA ARG A 41 47.14 38.44 -21.74
C ARG A 41 45.83 39.18 -21.48
N TRP A 42 45.85 40.50 -21.61
CA TRP A 42 44.63 41.30 -21.66
C TRP A 42 43.93 41.10 -23.00
N VAL A 43 42.60 41.07 -22.95
CA VAL A 43 41.70 40.77 -24.06
C VAL A 43 41.68 41.90 -25.09
N ASN A 44 41.55 41.55 -26.38
CA ASN A 44 41.32 42.49 -27.47
C ASN A 44 39.92 43.12 -27.35
N LEU A 45 39.84 44.38 -26.93
CA LEU A 45 38.65 45.22 -27.06
C LEU A 45 38.61 45.85 -28.45
N GLY A 46 38.00 45.15 -29.41
CA GLY A 46 37.86 45.61 -30.79
C GLY A 46 36.53 46.29 -31.09
N SER A 47 36.26 47.47 -30.53
CA SER A 47 35.26 48.44 -31.06
C SER A 47 35.19 49.74 -30.24
N LEU A 48 36.17 50.64 -30.38
CA LEU A 48 36.04 52.03 -29.91
C LEU A 48 36.60 52.98 -30.97
N VAL A 49 35.72 53.43 -31.88
CA VAL A 49 36.00 54.52 -32.81
C VAL A 49 35.57 55.82 -32.12
N GLY A 50 36.44 56.33 -31.24
CA GLY A 50 36.25 57.52 -30.43
C GLY A 50 37.51 57.82 -29.59
N ARG A 51 37.65 59.04 -29.07
CA ARG A 51 38.84 59.43 -28.28
C ARG A 51 39.00 58.54 -27.03
N PRO A 52 40.18 57.95 -26.77
CA PRO A 52 40.40 57.15 -25.57
C PRO A 52 40.29 57.99 -24.29
N THR A 53 39.56 57.50 -23.29
CA THR A 53 39.40 58.18 -22.01
C THR A 53 40.68 58.12 -21.16
N ARG A 54 40.97 59.23 -20.46
CA ARG A 54 42.03 59.31 -19.44
C ARG A 54 41.60 58.66 -18.15
N ASN A 55 42.54 58.01 -17.46
CA ASN A 55 42.31 57.57 -16.09
C ASN A 55 42.45 58.76 -15.12
N TYR A 56 41.73 58.75 -13.99
CA TYR A 56 41.79 59.82 -13.00
C TYR A 56 43.22 59.98 -12.44
N GLY A 57 43.79 61.18 -12.54
CA GLY A 57 45.18 61.47 -12.14
C GLY A 57 46.27 61.05 -13.13
N GLU A 58 45.94 60.58 -14.34
CA GLU A 58 46.92 60.16 -15.35
C GLU A 58 47.56 61.35 -16.08
N THR A 59 48.89 61.43 -16.03
CA THR A 59 49.68 62.44 -16.77
C THR A 59 49.70 62.16 -18.27
N ASP A 60 49.82 63.21 -19.09
CA ASP A 60 49.84 63.15 -20.56
C ASP A 60 50.84 62.13 -21.12
N ILE A 61 52.05 62.06 -20.54
CA ILE A 61 53.07 61.10 -20.93
C ILE A 61 52.60 59.66 -20.64
N ASN A 62 52.04 59.39 -19.46
CA ASN A 62 51.55 58.06 -19.09
C ASN A 62 50.34 57.65 -19.94
N PHE A 63 49.42 58.59 -20.22
CA PHE A 63 48.31 58.40 -21.14
C PHE A 63 48.81 58.00 -22.54
N TYR A 64 49.70 58.77 -23.15
CA TYR A 64 50.19 58.45 -24.49
C TYR A 64 51.11 57.21 -24.52
N LEU A 65 51.87 56.90 -23.48
CA LEU A 65 52.58 55.61 -23.34
C LEU A 65 51.61 54.43 -23.21
N ARG A 66 50.43 54.62 -22.60
CA ARG A 66 49.40 53.58 -22.48
C ARG A 66 48.72 53.32 -23.82
N ILE A 67 48.34 54.38 -24.54
CA ILE A 67 47.61 54.31 -25.82
C ILE A 67 48.55 53.93 -26.98
N PHE A 68 49.68 54.62 -27.14
CA PHE A 68 50.63 54.44 -28.25
C PHE A 68 51.87 53.66 -27.81
N LYS A 69 51.71 52.39 -27.41
CA LYS A 69 52.86 51.54 -27.06
C LYS A 69 53.73 51.24 -28.29
N PHE A 70 54.98 51.70 -28.26
CA PHE A 70 55.97 51.32 -29.28
C PHE A 70 56.29 49.81 -29.21
N GLY A 71 55.98 49.10 -30.29
CA GLY A 71 56.28 47.67 -30.47
C GLY A 71 57.55 47.44 -31.31
N ARG A 72 57.67 46.27 -31.94
CA ARG A 72 58.83 45.92 -32.80
C ARG A 72 58.85 46.61 -34.18
N SER A 73 57.78 47.31 -34.57
CA SER A 73 57.66 47.92 -35.91
C SER A 73 57.38 49.41 -35.84
N ARG A 74 58.29 50.22 -36.41
CA ARG A 74 58.10 51.68 -36.58
C ARG A 74 56.88 52.00 -37.46
N ARG A 75 56.67 51.23 -38.54
CA ARG A 75 55.55 51.44 -39.47
C ARG A 75 54.18 51.28 -38.81
N ALA A 76 54.03 50.25 -37.96
CA ALA A 76 52.80 50.01 -37.21
C ALA A 76 52.57 51.03 -36.07
N PHE A 77 53.64 51.65 -35.56
CA PHE A 77 53.55 52.74 -34.60
C PHE A 77 53.13 54.05 -35.29
N TYR A 78 53.83 54.46 -36.36
CA TYR A 78 53.50 55.68 -37.11
C TYR A 78 52.09 55.64 -37.69
N SER A 79 51.66 54.50 -38.25
CA SER A 79 50.29 54.32 -38.75
C SER A 79 49.19 54.47 -37.69
N LYS A 80 49.52 54.36 -36.39
CA LYS A 80 48.59 54.64 -35.29
C LYS A 80 48.71 56.08 -34.80
N VAL A 81 49.92 56.62 -34.70
CA VAL A 81 50.16 57.99 -34.23
C VAL A 81 49.57 59.03 -35.19
N PHE A 82 49.76 58.85 -36.50
CA PHE A 82 49.21 59.71 -37.55
C PHE A 82 47.79 59.34 -37.99
N GLN A 83 47.10 58.44 -37.28
CA GLN A 83 45.67 58.23 -37.50
C GLN A 83 44.90 59.30 -36.71
N PRO A 84 44.05 60.13 -37.36
CA PRO A 84 43.17 61.05 -36.64
C PRO A 84 42.05 60.27 -35.93
N PHE A 85 41.63 60.75 -34.76
CA PHE A 85 40.40 60.24 -34.15
C PHE A 85 39.15 60.83 -34.84
N LYS A 86 38.00 60.16 -34.69
CA LYS A 86 36.76 60.51 -35.43
C LYS A 86 36.25 61.92 -35.15
N ASP A 87 36.44 62.39 -33.91
CA ASP A 87 35.94 63.66 -33.38
C ASP A 87 37.11 64.54 -32.87
N GLU A 88 38.25 64.51 -33.57
CA GLU A 88 39.45 65.28 -33.25
C GLU A 88 39.69 66.36 -34.32
N ASP A 89 39.71 67.62 -33.89
CA ASP A 89 40.02 68.76 -34.76
C ASP A 89 41.52 68.80 -35.14
N GLU A 90 41.84 69.65 -36.11
CA GLU A 90 43.18 69.71 -36.71
C GLU A 90 44.24 70.26 -35.76
N SER A 91 43.88 71.21 -34.89
CA SER A 91 44.78 71.78 -33.88
C SER A 91 45.15 70.71 -32.85
N ASP A 92 44.15 70.01 -32.31
CA ASP A 92 44.35 68.91 -31.38
C ASP A 92 45.11 67.73 -31.98
N TYR A 93 44.83 67.37 -33.25
CA TYR A 93 45.56 66.35 -34.00
C TYR A 93 47.06 66.68 -34.09
N VAL A 94 47.38 67.91 -34.50
CA VAL A 94 48.77 68.42 -34.59
C VAL A 94 49.42 68.49 -33.21
N ASN A 95 48.73 69.01 -32.21
CA ASN A 95 49.23 69.12 -30.83
C ASN A 95 49.53 67.74 -30.22
N ARG A 96 48.65 66.74 -30.45
CA ARG A 96 48.87 65.36 -30.02
C ARG A 96 50.12 64.75 -30.66
N ILE A 97 50.30 64.91 -31.97
CA ILE A 97 51.47 64.41 -32.69
C ILE A 97 52.75 65.11 -32.19
N ASN A 98 52.71 66.44 -32.03
CA ASN A 98 53.80 67.22 -31.46
C ASN A 98 54.17 66.76 -30.06
N PHE A 99 53.19 66.52 -29.19
CA PHE A 99 53.44 66.03 -27.83
C PHE A 99 54.03 64.62 -27.83
N ILE A 100 53.49 63.70 -28.64
CA ILE A 100 53.98 62.32 -28.75
C ILE A 100 55.44 62.30 -29.18
N PHE A 101 55.81 63.02 -30.24
CA PHE A 101 57.20 63.01 -30.71
C PHE A 101 58.13 63.85 -29.84
N THR A 102 57.77 65.08 -29.45
CA THR A 102 58.67 65.93 -28.65
C THR A 102 58.83 65.47 -27.20
N ARG A 103 57.80 64.86 -26.57
CA ARG A 103 57.81 64.55 -25.12
C ARG A 103 57.72 63.07 -24.76
N VAL A 104 57.11 62.22 -25.59
CA VAL A 104 56.86 60.80 -25.24
C VAL A 104 57.86 59.85 -25.92
N TYR A 105 58.16 60.07 -27.20
CA TYR A 105 59.02 59.24 -28.02
C TYR A 105 59.99 60.04 -28.93
N PRO A 106 60.85 60.93 -28.37
CA PRO A 106 61.76 61.77 -29.17
C PRO A 106 62.74 60.96 -30.04
N LYS A 107 63.18 59.78 -29.58
CA LYS A 107 64.06 58.89 -30.38
C LYS A 107 63.36 58.20 -31.56
N LEU A 108 62.07 58.46 -31.77
CA LEU A 108 61.26 57.92 -32.87
C LEU A 108 60.65 59.01 -33.73
N ASP A 109 60.99 60.29 -33.51
CA ASP A 109 60.51 61.37 -34.36
C ASP A 109 60.85 61.10 -35.83
N CYS A 110 59.84 61.24 -36.67
CA CYS A 110 59.93 61.04 -38.11
C CYS A 110 59.33 62.21 -38.90
N ARG A 111 58.93 63.30 -38.25
CA ARG A 111 58.28 64.47 -38.87
C ARG A 111 59.16 65.14 -39.92
N TYR A 112 60.48 65.04 -39.77
CA TYR A 112 61.51 65.58 -40.66
C TYR A 112 62.19 64.49 -41.52
N ASN A 113 61.62 63.27 -41.60
CA ASN A 113 62.26 62.15 -42.31
C ASN A 113 61.46 61.72 -43.56
N ARG A 114 62.03 62.01 -44.74
CA ARG A 114 61.44 61.74 -46.07
C ARG A 114 60.97 60.29 -46.28
N LYS A 115 61.56 59.30 -45.59
CA LYS A 115 61.16 57.88 -45.69
C LYS A 115 59.71 57.63 -45.23
N TYR A 116 59.13 58.56 -44.46
CA TYR A 116 57.81 58.44 -43.87
C TYR A 116 56.79 59.46 -44.41
N ALA A 117 57.10 60.16 -45.52
CA ALA A 117 56.23 61.18 -46.12
C ALA A 117 54.76 60.73 -46.30
N ALA A 118 54.52 59.46 -46.66
CA ALA A 118 53.19 58.88 -46.79
C ALA A 118 52.32 58.86 -45.50
N TYR A 119 52.91 59.16 -44.32
CA TYR A 119 52.19 59.35 -43.05
C TYR A 119 52.10 60.83 -42.65
N LEU A 120 52.87 61.71 -43.31
CA LEU A 120 53.05 63.10 -42.92
C LEU A 120 52.10 64.06 -43.63
N ASP A 121 51.55 63.68 -44.78
CA ASP A 121 50.61 64.46 -45.59
C ASP A 121 49.55 65.22 -44.77
N LYS A 122 48.62 64.50 -44.10
CA LYS A 122 47.60 65.12 -43.24
C LYS A 122 48.18 65.96 -42.07
N TYR A 123 49.39 65.66 -41.60
CA TYR A 123 50.02 66.42 -40.53
C TYR A 123 50.64 67.73 -41.05
N TYR A 124 51.25 67.73 -42.24
CA TYR A 124 51.79 68.94 -42.87
C TYR A 124 50.67 69.85 -43.37
N THR A 125 49.62 69.30 -43.99
CA THR A 125 48.48 70.09 -44.46
C THR A 125 47.75 70.77 -43.31
N ALA A 126 47.54 70.09 -42.18
CA ALA A 126 46.97 70.68 -40.97
C ALA A 126 47.90 71.69 -40.27
N LEU A 127 49.20 71.39 -40.13
CA LEU A 127 50.15 72.27 -39.43
C LEU A 127 50.47 73.57 -40.20
N TYR A 128 50.48 73.50 -41.53
CA TYR A 128 50.89 74.60 -42.41
C TYR A 128 49.75 75.12 -43.30
N ALA A 129 48.49 74.81 -42.97
CA ALA A 129 47.30 75.34 -43.62
C ALA A 129 47.38 76.87 -43.83
N ARG A 130 46.80 77.36 -44.94
CA ARG A 130 46.62 78.80 -45.19
C ARG A 130 45.66 79.40 -44.17
N ARG A 131 45.93 80.64 -43.77
CA ARG A 131 44.97 81.45 -43.01
C ARG A 131 44.00 82.12 -43.98
N GLU A 132 42.83 82.50 -43.49
CA GLU A 132 41.92 83.36 -44.25
C GLU A 132 42.66 84.67 -44.61
N ASP A 133 42.50 85.11 -45.87
CA ASP A 133 43.12 86.29 -46.50
C ASP A 133 44.67 86.31 -46.58
N GLU A 134 45.36 85.18 -46.42
CA GLU A 134 46.83 85.09 -46.55
C GLU A 134 47.30 84.93 -48.01
N SER A 135 48.19 85.83 -48.47
CA SER A 135 48.81 85.75 -49.81
C SER A 135 49.84 84.62 -49.93
N ASP A 136 50.21 84.25 -51.16
CA ASP A 136 51.26 83.24 -51.41
C ASP A 136 52.58 83.63 -50.73
N GLU A 137 52.97 84.89 -50.87
CA GLU A 137 54.21 85.46 -50.38
C GLU A 137 54.26 85.51 -48.84
N GLU A 138 53.12 85.80 -48.19
CA GLU A 138 52.97 85.73 -46.73
C GLU A 138 52.98 84.29 -46.22
N TRP A 139 52.30 83.37 -46.91
CA TRP A 139 52.29 81.95 -46.58
C TRP A 139 53.70 81.35 -46.67
N PHE A 140 54.42 81.61 -47.78
CA PHE A 140 55.82 81.21 -47.92
C PHE A 140 56.67 81.80 -46.80
N SER A 141 56.48 83.07 -46.46
CA SER A 141 57.21 83.73 -45.37
C SER A 141 56.95 83.09 -44.01
N ARG A 142 55.71 82.70 -43.70
CA ARG A 142 55.36 82.02 -42.44
C ARG A 142 55.90 80.59 -42.38
N VAL A 143 55.81 79.85 -43.47
CA VAL A 143 56.02 78.39 -43.48
C VAL A 143 57.48 78.00 -43.77
N LEU A 144 58.18 78.76 -44.62
CA LEU A 144 59.57 78.50 -45.01
C LEU A 144 60.60 79.21 -44.11
N THR A 145 60.22 80.18 -43.27
CA THR A 145 61.18 80.78 -42.33
C THR A 145 61.77 79.72 -41.40
N ARG A 146 63.11 79.60 -41.39
CA ARG A 146 63.85 78.70 -40.50
C ARG A 146 63.62 79.05 -39.04
N THR A 147 63.47 78.02 -38.21
CA THR A 147 63.30 78.15 -36.75
C THR A 147 64.51 77.61 -35.98
N THR A 148 64.46 76.35 -35.54
CA THR A 148 65.53 75.66 -34.78
C THR A 148 66.00 74.37 -35.47
N GLU A 149 65.60 74.18 -36.72
CA GLU A 149 65.82 72.99 -37.56
C GLU A 149 67.16 73.07 -38.32
N ASP A 150 67.90 71.96 -38.37
CA ASP A 150 69.18 71.87 -39.07
C ASP A 150 69.03 71.86 -40.60
N ASP A 151 70.14 71.81 -41.34
CA ASP A 151 70.12 71.92 -42.81
C ASP A 151 69.45 70.71 -43.49
N GLU A 152 69.57 69.50 -42.93
CA GLU A 152 68.90 68.30 -43.47
C GLU A 152 67.42 68.27 -43.09
N GLU A 153 67.07 68.61 -41.85
CA GLU A 153 65.69 68.71 -41.38
C GLU A 153 64.92 69.81 -42.12
N TYR A 154 65.54 70.97 -42.35
CA TYR A 154 64.95 72.07 -43.11
C TYR A 154 64.68 71.66 -44.57
N LEU A 155 65.66 71.06 -45.25
CA LEU A 155 65.47 70.58 -46.62
C LEU A 155 64.38 69.50 -46.71
N ALA A 156 64.31 68.59 -45.73
CA ALA A 156 63.25 67.58 -45.68
C ALA A 156 61.86 68.18 -45.46
N LYS A 157 61.73 69.22 -44.61
CA LYS A 157 60.49 70.00 -44.44
C LYS A 157 60.09 70.70 -45.74
N VAL A 158 61.02 71.39 -46.41
CA VAL A 158 60.76 72.10 -47.68
C VAL A 158 60.29 71.14 -48.78
N GLU A 159 60.93 69.98 -48.92
CA GLU A 159 60.53 68.99 -49.94
C GLU A 159 59.18 68.32 -49.61
N ASN A 160 58.87 68.09 -48.33
CA ASN A 160 57.54 67.65 -47.91
C ASN A 160 56.47 68.72 -48.22
N LEU A 161 56.76 70.01 -47.99
CA LEU A 161 55.85 71.11 -48.30
C LEU A 161 55.55 71.19 -49.80
N LYS A 162 56.58 71.12 -50.66
CA LYS A 162 56.39 71.03 -52.13
C LYS A 162 55.57 69.83 -52.57
N GLN A 163 55.69 68.71 -51.84
CA GLN A 163 54.95 67.49 -52.15
C GLN A 163 53.45 67.59 -51.81
N PHE A 164 53.09 68.29 -50.72
CA PHE A 164 51.71 68.31 -50.21
C PHE A 164 50.92 69.58 -50.58
N PHE A 165 51.59 70.72 -50.79
CA PHE A 165 50.97 71.98 -51.23
C PHE A 165 51.30 72.24 -52.70
N THR A 166 50.54 71.62 -53.61
CA THR A 166 50.72 71.79 -55.06
C THR A 166 49.90 72.93 -55.66
N ASP A 167 49.09 73.60 -54.84
CA ASP A 167 48.19 74.70 -55.14
C ASP A 167 48.87 76.09 -55.07
N VAL A 168 50.13 76.15 -54.61
CA VAL A 168 50.90 77.37 -54.43
C VAL A 168 51.99 77.50 -55.49
N ASP A 169 52.25 78.72 -56.00
CA ASP A 169 53.25 78.92 -57.06
C ASP A 169 54.69 78.90 -56.52
N TRP A 170 55.27 77.71 -56.44
CA TRP A 170 56.65 77.49 -56.02
C TRP A 170 57.70 78.18 -56.90
N ASN A 171 57.36 78.66 -58.10
CA ASN A 171 58.30 79.42 -58.94
C ASN A 171 58.60 80.82 -58.38
N LYS A 172 57.78 81.32 -57.44
CA LYS A 172 58.01 82.57 -56.70
C LYS A 172 59.08 82.46 -55.63
N VAL A 173 59.62 81.26 -55.35
CA VAL A 173 60.58 81.04 -54.24
C VAL A 173 61.81 80.27 -54.69
N GLN A 174 62.99 80.83 -54.38
CA GLN A 174 64.26 80.12 -54.42
C GLN A 174 64.67 79.68 -53.00
N ILE A 175 64.97 78.40 -52.83
CA ILE A 175 65.43 77.85 -51.54
C ILE A 175 66.93 78.11 -51.40
N ASP A 176 67.33 78.83 -50.34
CA ASP A 176 68.73 79.08 -50.01
C ASP A 176 68.96 78.77 -48.53
N VAL A 177 69.49 77.57 -48.28
CA VAL A 177 69.77 77.04 -46.94
C VAL A 177 70.77 77.93 -46.17
N LYS A 178 71.60 78.71 -46.87
CA LYS A 178 72.60 79.60 -46.26
C LYS A 178 72.06 80.99 -45.91
N SER A 179 70.85 81.35 -46.37
CA SER A 179 70.23 82.62 -46.03
C SER A 179 69.70 82.58 -44.58
N LYS A 180 69.62 83.76 -43.93
CA LYS A 180 69.17 83.87 -42.53
C LYS A 180 67.69 83.48 -42.33
N THR A 181 66.91 83.40 -43.41
CA THR A 181 65.51 82.98 -43.45
C THR A 181 65.32 81.59 -44.07
N GLY A 182 66.27 81.09 -44.88
CA GLY A 182 66.23 79.80 -45.58
C GLY A 182 65.67 79.81 -47.00
N PHE A 183 65.17 80.95 -47.48
CA PHE A 183 64.57 81.12 -48.81
C PHE A 183 64.64 82.59 -49.27
N ILE A 184 64.37 82.83 -50.56
CA ILE A 184 64.33 84.14 -51.23
C ILE A 184 63.04 84.19 -52.08
N LEU A 185 62.29 85.30 -52.00
CA LEU A 185 61.13 85.56 -52.86
C LEU A 185 61.57 86.23 -54.17
N LEU A 186 61.08 85.71 -55.30
CA LEU A 186 61.36 86.18 -56.65
C LEU A 186 60.22 87.11 -57.10
N SER A 187 60.44 88.43 -57.01
CA SER A 187 59.47 89.42 -57.46
C SER A 187 59.35 89.48 -58.98
N SER A 188 58.13 89.46 -59.50
CA SER A 188 57.83 89.47 -60.93
C SER A 188 58.22 90.79 -61.63
N ASN A 189 59.21 90.76 -62.54
CA ASN A 189 59.34 91.71 -63.65
C ASN A 189 60.45 91.31 -64.64
N THR A 190 60.13 90.53 -65.68
CA THR A 190 60.30 90.91 -67.11
C THR A 190 59.98 89.73 -68.04
N SER A 191 58.97 89.94 -68.89
CA SER A 191 58.69 89.09 -70.05
C SER A 191 59.54 89.53 -71.24
N GLY A 192 60.03 88.57 -72.05
CA GLY A 192 60.88 88.85 -73.21
C GLY A 192 60.95 87.68 -74.18
N SER A 193 59.96 87.60 -75.09
CA SER A 193 59.89 86.57 -76.13
C SER A 193 60.91 86.79 -77.24
N SER A 194 61.51 85.70 -77.75
CA SER A 194 61.76 85.61 -79.18
C SER A 194 61.80 84.15 -79.66
N THR A 195 60.95 83.84 -80.63
CA THR A 195 60.89 82.55 -81.32
C THR A 195 61.95 82.44 -82.41
N ARG A 196 62.57 81.27 -82.57
CA ARG A 196 62.99 80.81 -83.90
C ARG A 196 62.91 79.29 -84.03
N SER A 197 62.35 78.87 -85.16
CA SER A 197 62.09 77.49 -85.57
C SER A 197 63.24 76.92 -86.42
N VAL A 198 63.05 75.65 -86.83
CA VAL A 198 63.52 75.01 -88.08
C VAL A 198 64.47 73.79 -87.90
N GLU A 199 63.91 72.64 -88.28
CA GLU A 199 64.46 71.41 -88.90
C GLU A 199 65.32 70.36 -88.14
N ASP A 200 64.80 69.12 -88.26
CA ASP A 200 65.45 67.84 -88.56
C ASP A 200 66.98 67.68 -88.44
N GLU A 201 67.40 66.70 -87.64
CA GLU A 201 68.35 65.68 -88.12
C GLU A 201 68.00 64.25 -87.64
N SER A 202 67.92 63.39 -88.65
CA SER A 202 67.85 61.93 -88.71
C SER A 202 68.69 61.08 -87.73
N ASP A 203 68.04 60.06 -87.18
CA ASP A 203 68.48 58.65 -87.03
C ASP A 203 69.91 58.27 -86.53
N SER A 204 69.96 57.49 -85.44
CA SER A 204 70.67 56.19 -85.47
C SER A 204 70.19 55.26 -84.35
N SER A 205 69.98 53.97 -84.69
CA SER A 205 69.56 52.95 -83.72
C SER A 205 70.74 52.35 -82.95
N ASP A 206 70.75 52.50 -81.63
CA ASP A 206 71.78 51.92 -80.74
C ASP A 206 71.38 50.49 -80.27
N THR A 207 71.18 49.57 -81.22
CA THR A 207 70.93 48.14 -80.93
C THR A 207 72.23 47.36 -80.83
N ILE A 208 72.59 46.96 -79.60
CA ILE A 208 73.76 46.11 -79.32
C ILE A 208 73.66 44.79 -80.10
N THR A 209 74.71 44.46 -80.84
CA THR A 209 74.78 43.27 -81.69
C THR A 209 75.24 42.01 -80.92
N GLU A 210 74.98 40.82 -81.48
CA GLU A 210 75.32 39.54 -80.84
C GLU A 210 76.84 39.38 -80.58
N ASP A 211 77.67 39.86 -81.51
CA ASP A 211 79.13 39.77 -81.40
C ASP A 211 79.72 40.71 -80.35
N GLU A 212 79.12 41.89 -80.14
CA GLU A 212 79.49 42.76 -79.03
C GLU A 212 79.20 42.09 -77.69
N ILE A 213 78.03 41.46 -77.54
CA ILE A 213 77.68 40.73 -76.32
C ILE A 213 78.73 39.64 -76.07
N LYS A 214 79.02 38.78 -77.05
CA LYS A 214 80.04 37.71 -76.92
C LYS A 214 81.43 38.25 -76.55
N LYS A 215 81.87 39.34 -77.19
CA LYS A 215 83.19 39.96 -76.95
C LYS A 215 83.34 40.52 -75.54
N TYR A 216 82.29 41.11 -74.96
CA TYR A 216 82.33 41.64 -73.59
C TYR A 216 82.12 40.58 -72.49
N PHE A 217 81.65 39.38 -72.86
CA PHE A 217 81.25 38.33 -71.92
C PHE A 217 82.31 37.26 -71.62
N ALA A 218 83.51 37.35 -72.19
CA ALA A 218 84.59 36.45 -71.80
C ALA A 218 84.89 36.61 -70.29
N LYS A 219 84.83 35.50 -69.54
CA LYS A 219 85.31 35.45 -68.17
C LYS A 219 86.84 35.43 -68.21
N PHE A 220 87.48 36.31 -67.44
CA PHE A 220 88.93 36.32 -67.27
C PHE A 220 89.38 35.22 -66.30
N ASP A 221 90.56 34.63 -66.51
CA ASP A 221 91.06 33.54 -65.67
C ASP A 221 91.35 33.98 -64.22
N THR A 222 91.45 35.28 -63.98
CA THR A 222 91.79 35.90 -62.68
C THR A 222 90.59 36.41 -61.88
N GLU A 223 89.37 36.41 -62.42
CA GLU A 223 88.18 36.91 -61.70
C GLU A 223 87.34 35.77 -61.09
N ASP A 224 86.93 35.96 -59.83
CA ASP A 224 85.95 35.07 -59.21
C ASP A 224 84.55 35.28 -59.82
N THR A 225 83.64 34.36 -59.54
CA THR A 225 82.30 34.34 -60.15
C THR A 225 81.42 35.53 -59.72
N ASP A 226 81.58 36.05 -58.50
CA ASP A 226 80.82 37.21 -58.02
C ASP A 226 81.36 38.49 -58.64
N THR A 227 82.70 38.63 -58.76
CA THR A 227 83.34 39.76 -59.46
C THR A 227 82.97 39.79 -60.95
N TYR A 228 82.99 38.65 -61.63
CA TYR A 228 82.55 38.49 -63.02
C TYR A 228 81.11 38.97 -63.21
N TYR A 229 80.17 38.47 -62.39
CA TYR A 229 78.76 38.86 -62.48
C TYR A 229 78.52 40.34 -62.15
N ASN A 230 79.24 40.91 -61.17
CA ASN A 230 79.18 42.34 -60.90
C ASN A 230 79.73 43.17 -62.07
N ARG A 231 80.90 42.83 -62.63
CA ARG A 231 81.52 43.51 -63.79
C ARG A 231 80.54 43.63 -64.97
N ILE A 232 79.86 42.53 -65.28
CA ILE A 232 78.84 42.45 -66.32
C ILE A 232 77.67 43.40 -66.04
N ILE A 233 77.03 43.24 -64.88
CA ILE A 233 75.78 43.94 -64.58
C ILE A 233 76.03 45.43 -64.37
N SER A 234 77.13 45.81 -63.71
CA SER A 234 77.56 47.20 -63.58
C SER A 234 77.77 47.86 -64.95
N ARG A 235 78.44 47.21 -65.91
CA ARG A 235 78.62 47.78 -67.26
C ARG A 235 77.31 47.95 -68.01
N LEU A 236 76.41 46.97 -67.97
CA LEU A 236 75.10 47.09 -68.62
C LEU A 236 74.22 48.14 -67.91
N SER A 237 74.40 48.32 -66.60
CA SER A 237 73.72 49.37 -65.82
C SER A 237 74.20 50.79 -66.12
N LEU A 238 75.37 51.00 -66.76
CA LEU A 238 75.78 52.33 -67.24
C LEU A 238 74.84 52.88 -68.33
N ARG A 239 74.11 52.00 -69.05
CA ARG A 239 73.06 52.39 -70.01
C ARG A 239 71.70 52.70 -69.33
N ARG A 240 71.64 52.84 -67.99
CA ARG A 240 70.41 53.13 -67.20
C ARG A 240 69.61 54.37 -67.61
N ARG A 241 70.17 55.31 -68.39
CA ARG A 241 69.42 56.46 -68.94
C ARG A 241 68.16 56.05 -69.70
N TYR A 242 68.11 54.84 -70.27
CA TYR A 242 66.93 54.27 -70.90
C TYR A 242 66.62 52.89 -70.32
N LEU A 243 65.71 52.83 -69.35
CA LEU A 243 65.32 51.62 -68.63
C LEU A 243 64.93 50.45 -69.54
N LYS A 244 64.24 50.75 -70.66
CA LYS A 244 63.86 49.79 -71.70
C LYS A 244 65.08 49.08 -72.32
N ASN A 245 66.16 49.81 -72.54
CA ASN A 245 67.39 49.28 -73.16
C ASN A 245 68.18 48.42 -72.17
N TYR A 246 68.17 48.77 -70.87
CA TYR A 246 68.76 47.95 -69.80
C TYR A 246 68.08 46.58 -69.68
N VAL A 247 66.74 46.55 -69.65
CA VAL A 247 65.97 45.28 -69.58
C VAL A 247 66.14 44.47 -70.86
N LEU A 248 66.15 45.11 -72.03
CA LEU A 248 66.36 44.43 -73.32
C LEU A 248 67.77 43.79 -73.41
N ALA A 249 68.82 44.53 -73.04
CA ALA A 249 70.20 44.04 -73.08
C ALA A 249 70.40 42.84 -72.14
N LEU A 250 69.87 42.89 -70.90
CA LEU A 250 69.93 41.77 -69.97
C LEU A 250 69.07 40.58 -70.38
N THR A 251 67.95 40.79 -71.08
CA THR A 251 67.11 39.71 -71.61
C THR A 251 67.77 39.00 -72.79
N ASN A 252 68.36 39.75 -73.71
CA ASN A 252 69.18 39.19 -74.79
C ASN A 252 70.36 38.40 -74.21
N LEU A 253 71.03 38.96 -73.21
CA LEU A 253 72.15 38.29 -72.55
C LEU A 253 71.73 36.99 -71.85
N ARG A 254 70.61 37.00 -71.13
CA ARG A 254 70.04 35.82 -70.48
C ARG A 254 69.63 34.74 -71.50
N ARG A 255 69.18 35.16 -72.69
CA ARG A 255 68.89 34.27 -73.83
C ARG A 255 70.15 33.65 -74.45
N TYR A 256 71.26 34.38 -74.55
CA TYR A 256 72.53 33.85 -75.08
C TYR A 256 73.29 32.99 -74.07
N TYR A 257 73.22 33.32 -72.78
CA TYR A 257 73.88 32.56 -71.70
C TYR A 257 72.87 32.06 -70.65
N PRO A 258 71.92 31.19 -71.04
CA PRO A 258 70.84 30.72 -70.16
C PRO A 258 71.29 29.67 -69.14
N GLY A 259 72.57 29.28 -69.12
CA GLY A 259 73.15 28.36 -68.13
C GLY A 259 73.79 29.03 -66.91
N LEU A 260 73.90 30.36 -66.87
CA LEU A 260 74.64 31.05 -65.80
C LEU A 260 73.89 31.05 -64.48
N ALA A 261 74.61 30.74 -63.40
CA ALA A 261 74.08 30.71 -62.03
C ALA A 261 73.53 32.07 -61.56
N ILE A 262 73.96 33.19 -62.16
CA ILE A 262 73.42 34.52 -61.86
C ILE A 262 71.89 34.59 -61.96
N TRP A 263 71.30 33.94 -62.98
CA TRP A 263 69.87 34.02 -63.28
C TRP A 263 68.99 33.14 -62.38
N TYR A 264 69.57 32.19 -61.65
CA TYR A 264 68.84 31.11 -60.97
C TYR A 264 69.28 30.84 -59.52
N SER A 265 70.33 31.50 -59.03
CA SER A 265 70.77 31.40 -57.64
C SER A 265 70.32 32.62 -56.82
N PRO A 266 69.59 32.42 -55.70
CA PRO A 266 69.25 33.49 -54.77
C PRO A 266 70.44 34.30 -54.24
N ARG A 267 71.67 33.76 -54.28
CA ARG A 267 72.92 34.50 -53.95
C ARG A 267 73.04 35.81 -54.73
N TYR A 268 72.56 35.86 -55.96
CA TYR A 268 72.70 37.01 -56.87
C TYR A 268 71.43 37.86 -56.98
N ILE A 269 70.42 37.61 -56.15
CA ILE A 269 69.12 38.30 -56.16
C ILE A 269 69.24 39.84 -56.08
N ASN A 270 70.20 40.33 -55.29
CA ASN A 270 70.42 41.77 -55.14
C ASN A 270 70.98 42.44 -56.40
N ILE A 271 71.74 41.68 -57.21
CA ILE A 271 72.32 42.15 -58.48
C ILE A 271 71.22 42.18 -59.56
N LEU A 272 70.32 41.21 -59.56
CA LEU A 272 69.24 41.10 -60.56
C LEU A 272 67.91 41.76 -60.16
N ARG A 273 67.82 42.38 -58.98
CA ARG A 273 66.60 43.05 -58.47
C ARG A 273 65.98 43.99 -59.51
N ASP A 274 66.75 44.96 -59.97
CA ASP A 274 66.28 45.98 -60.92
C ASP A 274 65.99 45.37 -62.31
N TYR A 275 66.58 44.23 -62.65
CA TYR A 275 66.27 43.52 -63.90
C TYR A 275 64.89 42.86 -63.82
N TYR A 276 64.69 41.97 -62.85
CA TYR A 276 63.43 41.22 -62.74
C TYR A 276 62.24 42.09 -62.34
N SER A 277 62.41 43.09 -61.47
CA SER A 277 61.32 44.01 -61.10
C SER A 277 60.81 44.85 -62.28
N ASN A 278 61.66 45.15 -63.26
CA ASN A 278 61.27 45.89 -64.46
C ASN A 278 60.84 44.98 -65.62
N LEU A 279 61.44 43.79 -65.77
CA LEU A 279 60.98 42.77 -66.72
C LEU A 279 59.54 42.31 -66.44
N TYR A 280 59.24 42.08 -65.15
CA TYR A 280 57.90 41.73 -64.67
C TYR A 280 57.19 42.92 -64.01
N ALA A 281 57.44 44.14 -64.49
CA ALA A 281 56.52 45.25 -64.28
C ALA A 281 55.17 44.94 -64.97
N ARG A 282 54.06 45.36 -64.36
CA ARG A 282 52.71 45.15 -64.92
C ARG A 282 52.49 46.04 -66.14
N LEU A 283 51.96 45.47 -67.23
CA LEU A 283 51.68 46.20 -68.45
C LEU A 283 50.32 46.91 -68.38
N SER A 284 50.15 48.00 -69.12
CA SER A 284 48.88 48.71 -69.20
C SER A 284 47.79 47.82 -69.81
N GLY A 285 46.62 47.75 -69.19
CA GLY A 285 45.51 46.88 -69.59
C GLY A 285 45.68 45.38 -69.23
N GLU A 286 46.81 44.97 -68.64
CA GLU A 286 47.06 43.56 -68.29
C GLU A 286 46.24 43.14 -67.07
N SER A 287 45.40 42.10 -67.22
CA SER A 287 44.67 41.50 -66.10
C SER A 287 45.61 40.75 -65.16
N ASP A 288 45.18 40.54 -63.91
CA ASP A 288 45.98 39.80 -62.91
C ASP A 288 46.38 38.41 -63.42
N GLU A 289 45.48 37.70 -64.10
CA GLU A 289 45.75 36.35 -64.64
C GLU A 289 46.84 36.39 -65.71
N GLN A 290 46.76 37.32 -66.66
CA GLN A 290 47.77 37.50 -67.72
C GLN A 290 49.13 37.90 -67.14
N TYR A 291 49.13 38.81 -66.17
CA TYR A 291 50.33 39.26 -65.48
C TYR A 291 51.05 38.11 -64.76
N TYR A 292 50.30 37.32 -63.99
CA TYR A 292 50.85 36.17 -63.28
C TYR A 292 51.23 35.02 -64.22
N GLN A 293 50.46 34.77 -65.28
CA GLN A 293 50.82 33.81 -66.34
C GLN A 293 52.17 34.20 -66.96
N ARG A 294 52.40 35.48 -67.27
CA ARG A 294 53.68 35.96 -67.82
C ARG A 294 54.86 35.75 -66.87
N ILE A 295 54.65 35.82 -65.56
CA ILE A 295 55.69 35.51 -64.55
C ILE A 295 56.01 34.00 -64.54
N VAL A 296 54.99 33.12 -64.53
CA VAL A 296 55.21 31.67 -64.41
C VAL A 296 55.49 30.94 -65.73
N THR A 297 55.24 31.60 -66.87
CA THR A 297 55.44 30.98 -68.19
C THR A 297 56.91 30.65 -68.37
N LYS A 298 57.17 29.41 -68.79
CA LYS A 298 58.49 28.91 -69.12
C LYS A 298 58.98 29.55 -70.42
N GLU A 299 60.19 30.10 -70.40
CA GLU A 299 60.83 30.63 -71.59
C GLU A 299 61.48 29.51 -72.43
N ASN A 300 61.58 29.69 -73.75
CA ASN A 300 62.01 28.61 -74.67
C ASN A 300 63.46 28.12 -74.46
N PHE A 301 64.26 28.83 -73.66
CA PHE A 301 65.70 28.57 -73.44
C PHE A 301 66.05 28.13 -72.01
N GLU A 302 65.07 27.97 -71.11
CA GLU A 302 65.29 27.47 -69.74
C GLU A 302 64.76 26.03 -69.57
N THR A 303 65.34 25.27 -68.64
CA THR A 303 64.79 23.99 -68.18
C THR A 303 63.64 24.20 -67.18
N ASP A 304 62.93 23.13 -66.81
CA ASP A 304 61.85 23.20 -65.81
C ASP A 304 62.40 23.61 -64.44
N GLU A 305 63.55 23.06 -64.02
CA GLU A 305 64.30 23.48 -62.84
C GLU A 305 64.69 24.96 -62.88
N GLN A 306 65.20 25.44 -64.01
CA GLN A 306 65.62 26.85 -64.17
C GLN A 306 64.42 27.80 -64.13
N CYS A 307 63.32 27.45 -64.79
CA CYS A 307 62.05 28.17 -64.69
C CYS A 307 61.58 28.25 -63.22
N ALA A 308 61.59 27.12 -62.50
CA ALA A 308 61.23 27.08 -61.10
C ALA A 308 62.15 27.96 -60.23
N GLN A 309 63.48 27.89 -60.43
CA GLN A 309 64.47 28.72 -59.74
C GLN A 309 64.30 30.22 -60.01
N ARG A 310 64.00 30.61 -61.26
CA ARG A 310 63.64 31.99 -61.62
C ARG A 310 62.37 32.43 -60.88
N ILE A 311 61.34 31.60 -60.88
CA ILE A 311 60.08 31.85 -60.17
C ILE A 311 60.33 32.07 -58.67
N GLU A 312 61.26 31.33 -58.06
CA GLU A 312 61.66 31.54 -56.66
C GLU A 312 62.39 32.86 -56.43
N ILE A 313 63.30 33.27 -57.34
CA ILE A 313 63.92 34.60 -57.28
C ILE A 313 62.87 35.71 -57.40
N ILE A 314 61.89 35.57 -58.30
CA ILE A 314 60.80 36.54 -58.44
C ILE A 314 59.91 36.52 -57.18
N ARG A 315 59.70 35.36 -56.54
CA ARG A 315 58.99 35.24 -55.26
C ARG A 315 59.71 35.95 -54.12
N GLU A 316 61.04 35.82 -54.03
CA GLU A 316 61.84 36.54 -53.03
C GLU A 316 61.91 38.06 -53.30
N LEU A 317 61.95 38.48 -54.57
CA LEU A 317 61.93 39.90 -54.96
C LEU A 317 60.56 40.55 -54.77
N MET A 318 59.48 39.82 -55.02
CA MET A 318 58.10 40.31 -55.03
C MET A 318 57.19 39.42 -54.14
N PRO A 319 57.49 39.28 -52.84
CA PRO A 319 56.85 38.29 -51.96
C PRO A 319 55.37 38.55 -51.68
N ASN A 320 54.91 39.78 -51.93
CA ASN A 320 53.53 40.21 -51.69
C ASN A 320 52.61 40.11 -52.93
N LEU A 321 53.04 39.47 -54.03
CA LEU A 321 52.15 39.20 -55.16
C LEU A 321 51.10 38.15 -54.77
N SER A 322 49.83 38.40 -55.12
CA SER A 322 48.73 37.46 -54.85
C SER A 322 48.95 36.08 -55.47
N LEU A 323 49.77 35.98 -56.52
CA LEU A 323 50.22 34.74 -57.13
C LEU A 323 50.74 33.68 -56.13
N TRP A 324 51.42 34.11 -55.05
CA TRP A 324 52.09 33.18 -54.13
C TRP A 324 51.20 32.63 -53.02
N TYR A 325 49.99 33.17 -52.84
CA TYR A 325 49.13 32.84 -51.71
C TYR A 325 47.62 32.79 -52.04
N ASN A 326 47.15 33.41 -53.13
CA ASN A 326 45.74 33.35 -53.51
C ASN A 326 45.45 32.06 -54.29
N THR A 327 44.53 31.25 -53.75
CA THR A 327 44.11 29.96 -54.31
C THR A 327 43.59 30.05 -55.74
N LYS A 328 43.06 31.20 -56.18
CA LYS A 328 42.64 31.43 -57.57
C LYS A 328 43.77 31.12 -58.57
N TYR A 329 45.00 31.52 -58.25
CA TYR A 329 46.15 31.41 -59.15
C TYR A 329 47.00 30.15 -58.88
N PHE A 330 46.53 29.22 -58.03
CA PHE A 330 47.29 28.02 -57.68
C PHE A 330 47.66 27.17 -58.90
N GLY A 331 46.78 27.10 -59.91
CA GLY A 331 47.04 26.39 -61.17
C GLY A 331 48.31 26.86 -61.88
N LEU A 332 48.62 28.17 -61.82
CA LEU A 332 49.79 28.79 -62.44
C LEU A 332 51.10 28.36 -61.76
N VAL A 333 51.12 28.32 -60.42
CA VAL A 333 52.35 28.04 -59.64
C VAL A 333 52.55 26.56 -59.28
N LYS A 334 51.53 25.71 -59.46
CA LYS A 334 51.52 24.30 -59.04
C LYS A 334 52.76 23.52 -59.49
N GLN A 335 53.19 23.66 -60.75
CA GLN A 335 54.35 22.93 -61.28
C GLN A 335 55.67 23.49 -60.74
N ALA A 336 55.82 24.81 -60.65
CA ALA A 336 57.00 25.43 -60.04
C ALA A 336 57.14 25.04 -58.56
N TYR A 337 56.04 25.04 -57.81
CA TYR A 337 56.03 24.63 -56.40
C TYR A 337 56.42 23.16 -56.22
N ARG A 338 56.02 22.24 -57.13
CA ARG A 338 56.48 20.85 -57.08
C ARG A 338 57.99 20.72 -57.21
N LEU A 339 58.62 21.54 -58.04
CA LEU A 339 60.07 21.49 -58.29
C LEU A 339 60.88 22.18 -57.18
N LEU A 340 60.41 23.33 -56.68
CA LEU A 340 61.06 24.08 -55.59
C LEU A 340 60.98 23.39 -54.23
N TYR A 341 59.82 22.83 -53.93
CA TYR A 341 59.54 22.19 -52.66
C TYR A 341 59.76 20.68 -52.69
N ARG A 342 60.41 20.12 -53.73
CA ARG A 342 60.86 18.72 -53.68
C ARG A 342 61.92 18.51 -52.60
N LYS A 343 61.94 17.32 -52.00
CA LYS A 343 62.99 16.93 -51.06
C LYS A 343 64.32 16.75 -51.81
N GLN A 344 65.39 17.33 -51.29
CA GLN A 344 66.76 17.17 -51.79
C GLN A 344 67.36 15.84 -51.28
N SER A 345 68.30 15.26 -52.04
CA SER A 345 68.95 13.99 -51.65
C SER A 345 69.83 14.09 -50.40
N THR A 346 70.20 15.32 -50.01
CA THR A 346 71.14 15.63 -48.91
C THR A 346 70.47 16.09 -47.61
N GLU A 347 69.14 16.28 -47.57
CA GLU A 347 68.43 16.76 -46.38
C GLU A 347 67.66 15.64 -45.67
N ASP A 348 67.65 15.66 -44.33
CA ASP A 348 66.78 14.80 -43.52
C ASP A 348 65.31 15.29 -43.54
N GLU A 349 64.40 14.49 -42.99
CA GLU A 349 62.96 14.80 -42.99
C GLU A 349 62.60 16.06 -42.17
N ILE A 350 63.27 16.28 -41.03
CA ILE A 350 62.99 17.45 -40.17
C ILE A 350 63.55 18.72 -40.80
N THR A 351 64.75 18.66 -41.39
CA THR A 351 65.34 19.79 -42.14
C THR A 351 64.49 20.16 -43.36
N TYR A 352 64.04 19.15 -44.12
CA TYR A 352 63.09 19.36 -45.22
C TYR A 352 61.81 20.05 -44.77
N PHE A 353 61.15 19.55 -43.72
CA PHE A 353 59.91 20.15 -43.21
C PHE A 353 60.11 21.57 -42.67
N LYS A 354 61.22 21.84 -41.97
CA LYS A 354 61.59 23.20 -41.54
C LYS A 354 61.77 24.15 -42.73
N ARG A 355 62.36 23.68 -43.85
CA ARG A 355 62.51 24.44 -45.09
C ARG A 355 61.16 24.79 -45.73
N LEU A 356 60.22 23.84 -45.78
CA LEU A 356 58.87 24.10 -46.31
C LEU A 356 58.10 25.19 -45.54
N ILE A 357 58.18 25.15 -44.20
CA ILE A 357 57.43 26.05 -43.32
C ILE A 357 58.17 27.35 -42.98
N ALA A 358 59.37 27.58 -43.53
CA ALA A 358 60.13 28.79 -43.27
C ALA A 358 59.34 30.04 -43.70
N ARG A 359 59.40 31.11 -42.90
CA ARG A 359 58.81 32.42 -43.23
C ARG A 359 59.78 33.24 -44.07
N THR A 360 59.26 33.96 -45.05
CA THR A 360 60.01 35.03 -45.71
C THR A 360 59.97 36.32 -44.87
N SER A 361 60.96 37.19 -45.06
CA SER A 361 60.93 38.54 -44.47
C SER A 361 59.67 39.29 -44.91
N ASP A 362 59.08 40.04 -43.97
CA ASP A 362 57.84 40.82 -44.14
C ASP A 362 56.54 40.01 -44.42
N GLU A 363 56.56 38.67 -44.30
CA GLU A 363 55.38 37.82 -44.46
C GLU A 363 54.38 37.98 -43.29
N THR A 364 53.14 38.41 -43.61
CA THR A 364 52.05 38.49 -42.61
C THR A 364 51.48 37.11 -42.27
N ASP A 365 50.83 36.95 -41.11
CA ASP A 365 50.24 35.67 -40.70
C ASP A 365 49.21 35.12 -41.70
N LEU A 366 48.45 35.99 -42.37
CA LEU A 366 47.49 35.62 -43.41
C LEU A 366 48.19 35.13 -44.69
N VAL A 367 49.22 35.85 -45.14
CA VAL A 367 50.02 35.44 -46.31
C VAL A 367 50.74 34.12 -46.03
N TYR A 368 51.33 33.97 -44.84
CA TYR A 368 51.98 32.75 -44.37
C TYR A 368 51.04 31.54 -44.42
N VAL A 369 49.85 31.62 -43.81
CA VAL A 369 48.89 30.51 -43.81
C VAL A 369 48.39 30.21 -45.22
N ASN A 370 48.13 31.23 -46.03
CA ASN A 370 47.62 31.03 -47.38
C ASN A 370 48.69 30.39 -48.30
N ARG A 371 49.95 30.85 -48.25
CA ARG A 371 51.09 30.22 -48.94
C ARG A 371 51.29 28.78 -48.48
N LEU A 372 51.30 28.52 -47.17
CA LEU A 372 51.41 27.15 -46.65
C LEU A 372 50.21 26.28 -47.04
N GLY A 373 49.02 26.86 -47.21
CA GLY A 373 47.87 26.19 -47.79
C GLY A 373 48.13 25.71 -49.23
N LEU A 374 48.76 26.54 -50.07
CA LEU A 374 49.16 26.15 -51.43
C LEU A 374 50.29 25.10 -51.42
N ILE A 375 51.28 25.24 -50.54
CA ILE A 375 52.37 24.26 -50.39
C ILE A 375 51.83 22.92 -49.88
N LYS A 376 50.86 22.92 -48.95
CA LYS A 376 50.13 21.73 -48.52
C LYS A 376 49.39 21.08 -49.69
N GLN A 377 48.66 21.84 -50.51
CA GLN A 377 47.98 21.28 -51.69
C GLN A 377 48.95 20.68 -52.71
N THR A 378 50.15 21.24 -52.86
CA THR A 378 51.20 20.67 -53.71
C THR A 378 51.82 19.40 -53.12
N CYS A 379 52.06 19.40 -51.80
CA CYS A 379 52.78 18.35 -51.08
C CYS A 379 51.84 17.60 -50.10
N ILE A 380 50.65 17.24 -50.58
CA ILE A 380 49.54 16.79 -49.72
C ILE A 380 49.70 15.36 -49.18
N SER A 381 50.70 14.61 -49.63
CA SER A 381 51.04 13.29 -49.08
C SER A 381 52.02 13.33 -47.91
N LEU A 382 52.57 14.50 -47.54
CA LEU A 382 53.61 14.57 -46.51
C LEU A 382 53.07 14.32 -45.09
N PRO A 383 53.73 13.45 -44.30
CA PRO A 383 53.41 13.23 -42.88
C PRO A 383 53.39 14.52 -42.04
N LEU A 384 54.15 15.55 -42.45
CA LEU A 384 54.18 16.89 -41.85
C LEU A 384 52.80 17.43 -41.50
N TRP A 385 51.80 17.22 -42.36
CA TRP A 385 50.47 17.85 -42.21
C TRP A 385 49.51 17.06 -41.32
N TYR A 386 49.82 15.80 -41.01
CA TYR A 386 48.87 14.81 -40.48
C TYR A 386 49.39 14.04 -39.25
N SER A 387 50.72 13.88 -39.12
CA SER A 387 51.32 13.19 -37.98
C SER A 387 51.44 14.10 -36.76
N LYS A 388 51.00 13.58 -35.61
CA LYS A 388 51.17 14.20 -34.29
C LYS A 388 52.63 14.50 -33.94
N GLN A 389 53.58 13.70 -34.46
CA GLN A 389 55.02 13.87 -34.25
C GLN A 389 55.53 15.23 -34.74
N TYR A 390 54.94 15.77 -35.80
CA TYR A 390 55.37 17.03 -36.42
C TYR A 390 54.51 18.23 -36.01
N LEU A 391 53.53 18.04 -35.13
CA LEU A 391 52.54 19.05 -34.76
C LEU A 391 53.17 20.36 -34.26
N ASP A 392 54.27 20.32 -33.52
CA ASP A 392 54.93 21.53 -33.02
C ASP A 392 55.57 22.39 -34.12
N LEU A 393 55.96 21.78 -35.27
CA LEU A 393 56.47 22.53 -36.43
C LEU A 393 55.34 23.30 -37.11
N ILE A 394 54.21 22.63 -37.37
CA ILE A 394 53.03 23.16 -38.07
C ILE A 394 52.01 23.87 -37.15
N LYS A 395 52.27 23.94 -35.84
CA LYS A 395 51.33 24.50 -34.83
C LYS A 395 50.82 25.88 -35.19
N ASN A 396 51.71 26.79 -35.59
CA ASN A 396 51.33 28.16 -35.95
C ASN A 396 50.46 28.21 -37.22
N PHE A 397 50.70 27.32 -38.19
CA PHE A 397 49.87 27.20 -39.37
C PHE A 397 48.45 26.75 -38.99
N TYR A 398 48.33 25.65 -38.23
CA TYR A 398 47.03 25.12 -37.82
C TYR A 398 46.26 26.07 -36.88
N VAL A 399 46.94 26.72 -35.94
CA VAL A 399 46.31 27.69 -35.03
C VAL A 399 45.72 28.87 -35.80
N VAL A 400 46.49 29.50 -36.70
CA VAL A 400 45.98 30.64 -37.48
C VAL A 400 44.94 30.18 -38.52
N ARG A 401 45.14 29.04 -39.18
CA ARG A 401 44.20 28.48 -40.17
C ARG A 401 42.83 28.16 -39.58
N TYR A 402 42.76 27.58 -38.39
CA TYR A 402 41.51 27.20 -37.71
C TYR A 402 41.19 28.06 -36.49
N THR A 403 41.65 29.31 -36.46
CA THR A 403 40.99 30.35 -35.67
C THR A 403 39.70 30.77 -36.38
N LYS A 404 38.65 31.05 -35.60
CA LYS A 404 37.36 31.55 -36.10
C LYS A 404 37.50 32.99 -36.63
N GLY A 405 36.95 33.26 -37.81
CA GLY A 405 36.89 34.62 -38.35
C GLY A 405 35.93 35.52 -37.56
N SER A 406 36.19 36.83 -37.51
CA SER A 406 35.35 37.80 -36.76
C SER A 406 33.91 37.92 -37.28
N SER A 407 33.67 37.58 -38.54
CA SER A 407 32.35 37.55 -39.19
C SER A 407 31.84 36.13 -39.48
N GLU A 408 32.55 35.09 -39.01
CA GLU A 408 32.22 33.69 -39.28
C GLU A 408 31.21 33.16 -38.24
N SER A 409 30.17 32.43 -38.66
CA SER A 409 29.27 31.75 -37.72
C SER A 409 29.94 30.50 -37.13
N ASP A 410 29.50 30.02 -35.95
CA ASP A 410 30.06 28.78 -35.38
C ASP A 410 29.82 27.58 -36.30
N GLU A 411 28.66 27.51 -36.95
CA GLU A 411 28.34 26.46 -37.92
C GLU A 411 29.32 26.45 -39.10
N ALA A 412 29.55 27.60 -39.74
CA ALA A 412 30.47 27.72 -40.87
C ALA A 412 31.92 27.41 -40.46
N PHE A 413 32.33 27.88 -39.28
CA PHE A 413 33.65 27.63 -38.70
C PHE A 413 33.88 26.14 -38.42
N PHE A 414 32.92 25.47 -37.80
CA PHE A 414 33.01 24.05 -37.48
C PHE A 414 32.89 23.17 -38.72
N GLN A 415 32.01 23.51 -39.67
CA GLN A 415 31.96 22.89 -40.99
C GLN A 415 33.34 23.00 -41.67
N ARG A 416 34.00 24.16 -41.64
CA ARG A 416 35.33 24.37 -42.21
C ARG A 416 36.44 23.53 -41.55
N ILE A 417 36.30 23.14 -40.28
CA ILE A 417 37.22 22.21 -39.62
C ILE A 417 37.03 20.79 -40.16
N VAL A 418 35.80 20.27 -40.16
CA VAL A 418 35.51 18.87 -40.51
C VAL A 418 35.46 18.60 -42.02
N THR A 419 35.31 19.64 -42.84
CA THR A 419 35.28 19.51 -44.30
C THR A 419 36.65 19.09 -44.82
N LYS A 420 36.66 18.09 -45.69
CA LYS A 420 37.82 17.57 -46.42
C LYS A 420 38.44 18.66 -47.31
N GLU A 421 39.73 18.93 -47.18
CA GLU A 421 40.39 19.94 -48.00
C GLU A 421 40.69 19.43 -49.44
N PRO A 422 40.84 20.31 -50.45
CA PRO A 422 41.08 19.89 -51.83
C PRO A 422 42.33 19.01 -51.98
N GLY A 423 42.17 17.82 -52.56
CA GLY A 423 43.23 16.83 -52.77
C GLY A 423 43.55 15.94 -51.56
N GLU A 424 42.90 16.17 -50.42
CA GLU A 424 43.03 15.34 -49.22
C GLU A 424 42.30 13.99 -49.41
N THR A 425 42.77 12.90 -48.79
CA THR A 425 42.00 11.65 -48.67
C THR A 425 41.02 11.73 -47.48
N GLU A 426 40.12 10.75 -47.30
CA GLU A 426 39.25 10.74 -46.11
C GLU A 426 40.05 10.51 -44.82
N GLU A 427 40.97 9.55 -44.85
CA GLU A 427 41.86 9.25 -43.71
C GLU A 427 42.70 10.48 -43.30
N GLN A 428 43.31 11.17 -44.28
CA GLN A 428 44.04 12.40 -44.02
C GLN A 428 43.16 13.51 -43.44
N CYS A 429 41.89 13.61 -43.86
CA CYS A 429 40.94 14.54 -43.26
C CYS A 429 40.75 14.22 -41.76
N TYR A 430 40.51 12.96 -41.40
CA TYR A 430 40.34 12.56 -40.00
C TYR A 430 41.62 12.77 -39.16
N GLN A 431 42.80 12.45 -39.70
CA GLN A 431 44.08 12.71 -39.04
C GLN A 431 44.27 14.21 -38.77
N ARG A 432 43.99 15.07 -39.77
CA ARG A 432 44.00 16.53 -39.64
C ARG A 432 43.01 17.02 -38.59
N VAL A 433 41.76 16.56 -38.63
CA VAL A 433 40.71 16.91 -37.67
C VAL A 433 41.12 16.48 -36.26
N GLY A 434 41.82 15.34 -36.12
CA GLY A 434 42.46 14.90 -34.88
C GLY A 434 43.55 15.85 -34.37
N LEU A 435 44.42 16.35 -35.23
CA LEU A 435 45.42 17.39 -34.87
C LEU A 435 44.75 18.71 -34.45
N VAL A 436 43.70 19.14 -35.17
CA VAL A 436 42.92 20.33 -34.81
C VAL A 436 42.24 20.13 -33.44
N ARG A 437 41.67 18.96 -33.17
CA ARG A 437 41.11 18.62 -31.85
C ARG A 437 42.18 18.65 -30.74
N GLN A 438 43.40 18.19 -31.00
CA GLN A 438 44.50 18.26 -30.02
C GLN A 438 44.93 19.71 -29.74
N LEU A 439 44.92 20.60 -30.75
CA LEU A 439 45.25 22.01 -30.58
C LEU A 439 44.12 22.83 -29.94
N PHE A 440 42.87 22.43 -30.17
CA PHE A 440 41.66 23.08 -29.69
C PHE A 440 40.74 22.08 -28.96
N PRO A 441 41.16 21.49 -27.82
CA PRO A 441 40.40 20.42 -27.16
C PRO A 441 39.06 20.92 -26.57
N ASN A 442 38.99 22.19 -26.20
CA ASN A 442 37.81 22.82 -25.61
C ASN A 442 36.91 23.50 -26.67
N LEU A 443 36.98 23.09 -27.93
CA LEU A 443 36.09 23.60 -28.97
C LEU A 443 34.70 22.98 -28.83
N ALA A 444 33.65 23.80 -28.87
CA ALA A 444 32.26 23.34 -28.73
C ALA A 444 31.88 22.23 -29.73
N LEU A 445 32.54 22.19 -30.90
CA LEU A 445 32.43 21.10 -31.88
C LEU A 445 32.58 19.69 -31.28
N TRP A 446 33.44 19.49 -30.28
CA TRP A 446 33.75 18.16 -29.73
C TRP A 446 32.83 17.69 -28.61
N TYR A 447 31.85 18.50 -28.20
CA TYR A 447 30.99 18.17 -27.07
C TYR A 447 29.56 18.72 -27.18
N ASN A 448 29.30 19.79 -27.93
CA ASN A 448 27.96 20.33 -28.09
C ASN A 448 27.15 19.49 -29.10
N THR A 449 26.04 18.90 -28.61
CA THR A 449 25.11 18.04 -29.37
C THR A 449 24.54 18.68 -30.62
N LYS A 450 24.43 20.02 -30.67
CA LYS A 450 24.01 20.77 -31.86
C LYS A 450 24.84 20.39 -33.11
N PHE A 451 26.14 20.15 -32.95
CA PHE A 451 27.06 19.90 -34.07
C PHE A 451 27.36 18.40 -34.27
N TYR A 452 26.53 17.50 -33.72
CA TYR A 452 26.70 16.05 -33.87
C TYR A 452 26.77 15.61 -35.34
N GLY A 453 25.93 16.18 -36.21
CA GLY A 453 25.94 15.86 -37.65
C GLY A 453 27.29 16.11 -38.33
N LEU A 454 28.05 17.11 -37.85
CA LEU A 454 29.40 17.42 -38.35
C LEU A 454 30.47 16.44 -37.85
N THR A 455 30.28 15.84 -36.68
CA THR A 455 31.29 15.00 -36.00
C THR A 455 30.99 13.50 -36.03
N LYS A 456 29.79 13.06 -36.41
CA LYS A 456 29.37 11.64 -36.48
C LYS A 456 30.42 10.77 -37.18
N LYS A 457 30.80 11.09 -38.43
CA LYS A 457 31.81 10.33 -39.19
C LYS A 457 33.18 10.31 -38.51
N PHE A 458 33.62 11.43 -37.94
CA PHE A 458 34.90 11.52 -37.22
C PHE A 458 34.91 10.61 -35.98
N TYR A 459 33.82 10.58 -35.21
CA TYR A 459 33.71 9.67 -34.06
C TYR A 459 33.59 8.20 -34.47
N GLN A 460 32.90 7.90 -35.58
CA GLN A 460 32.85 6.54 -36.16
C GLN A 460 34.25 6.01 -36.48
N THR A 461 35.09 6.82 -37.12
CA THR A 461 36.48 6.43 -37.45
C THR A 461 37.37 6.38 -36.20
N LEU A 462 37.34 7.42 -35.35
CA LEU A 462 38.23 7.53 -34.19
C LEU A 462 38.04 6.41 -33.16
N TYR A 463 36.78 6.02 -32.91
CA TYR A 463 36.42 4.96 -31.98
C TYR A 463 35.95 3.70 -32.72
N GLN A 464 36.43 3.46 -33.94
CA GLN A 464 36.26 2.14 -34.56
C GLN A 464 36.98 1.07 -33.70
N LYS A 465 36.36 -0.09 -33.52
CA LYS A 465 37.00 -1.24 -32.85
C LYS A 465 38.14 -1.78 -33.73
N LEU A 466 39.28 -2.09 -33.11
CA LEU A 466 40.42 -2.68 -33.81
C LEU A 466 40.32 -4.21 -33.82
N ASP A 467 40.77 -4.87 -34.89
CA ASP A 467 40.65 -6.33 -35.05
C ASP A 467 41.34 -7.14 -33.94
N SER A 468 42.36 -6.56 -33.30
CA SER A 468 43.13 -7.18 -32.20
C SER A 468 42.64 -6.81 -30.79
N GLU A 469 41.55 -6.05 -30.66
CA GLU A 469 41.09 -5.47 -29.39
C GLU A 469 39.84 -6.20 -28.86
N ASP A 470 39.89 -6.67 -27.61
CA ASP A 470 38.71 -7.25 -26.95
C ASP A 470 37.70 -6.17 -26.52
N ASP A 471 36.44 -6.56 -26.26
CA ASP A 471 35.37 -5.63 -25.88
C ASP A 471 35.71 -4.77 -24.65
N THR A 472 36.40 -5.33 -23.65
CA THR A 472 36.73 -4.61 -22.42
C THR A 472 37.81 -3.56 -22.66
N THR A 473 38.83 -3.89 -23.47
CA THR A 473 39.87 -2.94 -23.88
C THR A 473 39.28 -1.84 -24.76
N TYR A 474 38.44 -2.21 -25.74
CA TYR A 474 37.72 -1.29 -26.61
C TYR A 474 36.84 -0.30 -25.82
N PHE A 475 36.05 -0.81 -24.87
CA PHE A 475 35.17 0.04 -24.05
C PHE A 475 35.96 0.93 -23.08
N LYS A 476 37.07 0.45 -22.51
CA LYS A 476 38.00 1.30 -21.74
C LYS A 476 38.58 2.43 -22.61
N ARG A 477 38.90 2.18 -23.88
CA ARG A 477 39.40 3.21 -24.82
C ARG A 477 38.33 4.26 -25.16
N ILE A 478 37.06 3.87 -25.27
CA ILE A 478 35.92 4.80 -25.44
C ILE A 478 35.72 5.68 -24.20
N THR A 479 35.65 5.06 -23.01
CA THR A 479 35.33 5.75 -21.75
C THR A 479 36.54 6.46 -21.12
N LEU A 480 37.74 6.32 -21.68
CA LEU A 480 38.94 7.00 -21.21
C LEU A 480 38.73 8.52 -21.17
N ARG A 481 38.96 9.13 -20.01
CA ARG A 481 38.96 10.59 -19.82
C ARG A 481 40.27 11.17 -20.32
N LEU A 482 40.19 12.29 -21.04
CA LEU A 482 41.36 12.97 -21.58
C LEU A 482 42.02 13.89 -20.54
N SER A 483 43.32 14.16 -20.70
CA SER A 483 44.02 15.16 -19.89
C SER A 483 43.37 16.54 -20.05
N ASP A 484 43.19 17.25 -18.94
CA ASP A 484 42.55 18.57 -18.84
C ASP A 484 41.05 18.61 -19.24
N GLU A 485 40.40 17.44 -19.39
CA GLU A 485 38.96 17.35 -19.69
C GLU A 485 38.11 17.55 -18.43
N SER A 486 37.28 18.61 -18.38
CA SER A 486 36.33 18.85 -17.29
C SER A 486 35.18 17.85 -17.31
N ASP A 487 34.46 17.70 -16.18
CA ASP A 487 33.35 16.74 -16.08
C ASP A 487 32.29 17.00 -17.16
N THR A 488 31.91 18.27 -17.35
CA THR A 488 30.94 18.67 -18.38
C THR A 488 31.41 18.32 -19.80
N VAL A 489 32.69 18.50 -20.13
CA VAL A 489 33.22 18.15 -21.47
C VAL A 489 33.30 16.64 -21.64
N TYR A 490 33.74 15.91 -20.62
CA TYR A 490 33.79 14.44 -20.58
C TYR A 490 32.42 13.81 -20.83
N ILE A 491 31.39 14.23 -20.08
CA ILE A 491 30.02 13.73 -20.24
C ILE A 491 29.46 14.08 -21.61
N ASN A 492 29.56 15.34 -22.03
CA ASN A 492 29.02 15.78 -23.31
C ASN A 492 29.70 15.09 -24.51
N ARG A 493 31.03 14.85 -24.44
CA ARG A 493 31.72 14.00 -25.42
C ARG A 493 31.16 12.58 -25.42
N LEU A 494 31.00 11.95 -24.25
CA LEU A 494 30.46 10.60 -24.18
C LEU A 494 29.01 10.52 -24.66
N CYS A 495 28.20 11.56 -24.51
CA CYS A 495 26.87 11.65 -25.14
C CYS A 495 26.98 11.59 -26.68
N LEU A 496 27.93 12.32 -27.29
CA LEU A 496 28.18 12.24 -28.73
C LEU A 496 28.67 10.85 -29.16
N VAL A 497 29.56 10.22 -28.38
CA VAL A 497 30.06 8.87 -28.68
C VAL A 497 28.97 7.81 -28.49
N LYS A 498 28.15 7.89 -27.44
CA LYS A 498 26.96 7.05 -27.26
C LYS A 498 26.03 7.20 -28.44
N ARG A 499 25.67 8.43 -28.85
CA ARG A 499 24.80 8.66 -30.03
C ARG A 499 25.43 8.15 -31.34
N THR A 500 26.75 8.10 -31.44
CA THR A 500 27.46 7.52 -32.59
C THR A 500 27.40 5.99 -32.61
N PHE A 501 27.45 5.38 -31.43
CA PHE A 501 27.53 3.94 -31.21
C PHE A 501 26.47 3.49 -30.19
N ALA A 502 25.20 3.78 -30.50
CA ALA A 502 24.09 3.63 -29.56
C ALA A 502 23.96 2.19 -29.06
N HIS A 503 23.98 1.23 -29.99
CA HIS A 503 23.75 -0.19 -29.71
C HIS A 503 24.96 -0.95 -29.14
N LEU A 504 25.96 -0.27 -28.57
CA LEU A 504 27.05 -0.97 -27.89
C LEU A 504 26.60 -1.52 -26.53
N PRO A 505 26.88 -2.80 -26.22
CA PRO A 505 26.60 -3.40 -24.90
C PRO A 505 27.19 -2.63 -23.72
N LEU A 506 28.22 -1.80 -23.96
CA LEU A 506 28.79 -0.85 -23.01
C LEU A 506 27.74 -0.02 -22.26
N TRP A 507 26.70 0.47 -22.95
CA TRP A 507 25.75 1.43 -22.38
C TRP A 507 24.60 0.78 -21.59
N TYR A 508 24.41 -0.52 -21.73
CA TYR A 508 23.19 -1.23 -21.31
C TYR A 508 23.46 -2.50 -20.48
N SER A 509 24.65 -3.10 -20.60
CA SER A 509 25.02 -4.30 -19.84
C SER A 509 25.57 -3.97 -18.46
N THR A 510 25.04 -4.64 -17.43
CA THR A 510 25.58 -4.59 -16.06
C THR A 510 27.04 -5.01 -15.98
N LYS A 511 27.52 -5.87 -16.89
CA LYS A 511 28.93 -6.31 -16.99
C LYS A 511 29.91 -5.14 -17.14
N TYR A 512 29.50 -4.06 -17.80
CA TYR A 512 30.36 -2.91 -18.10
C TYR A 512 30.03 -1.67 -17.24
N LEU A 513 29.11 -1.80 -16.27
CA LEU A 513 28.61 -0.68 -15.46
C LEU A 513 29.73 0.09 -14.74
N ASP A 514 30.81 -0.57 -14.30
CA ASP A 514 31.94 0.11 -13.67
C ASP A 514 32.67 1.09 -14.61
N LEU A 515 32.73 0.80 -15.93
CA LEU A 515 33.39 1.65 -16.93
C LEU A 515 32.58 2.92 -17.23
N ILE A 516 31.25 2.84 -17.12
CA ILE A 516 30.29 3.92 -17.38
C ILE A 516 29.67 4.52 -16.11
N ARG A 517 30.06 4.07 -14.91
CA ARG A 517 29.52 4.58 -13.63
C ARG A 517 29.62 6.09 -13.55
N ASN A 518 30.82 6.64 -13.76
CA ASN A 518 31.03 8.09 -13.71
C ASN A 518 30.24 8.82 -14.80
N TYR A 519 30.01 8.19 -15.97
CA TYR A 519 29.20 8.76 -17.02
C TYR A 519 27.73 8.91 -16.57
N TYR A 520 27.07 7.82 -16.18
CA TYR A 520 25.67 7.88 -15.76
C TYR A 520 25.45 8.60 -14.43
N VAL A 521 26.40 8.52 -13.48
CA VAL A 521 26.29 9.26 -12.21
C VAL A 521 26.32 10.76 -12.47
N THR A 522 27.30 11.29 -13.21
CA THR A 522 27.35 12.73 -13.49
C THR A 522 26.23 13.16 -14.43
N LEU A 523 25.86 12.35 -15.42
CA LEU A 523 24.75 12.66 -16.33
C LEU A 523 23.43 12.83 -15.57
N TYR A 524 23.04 11.88 -14.72
CA TYR A 524 21.77 11.92 -13.97
C TYR A 524 21.92 12.48 -12.54
N THR A 525 22.99 13.22 -12.26
CA THR A 525 23.02 14.10 -11.08
C THR A 525 22.07 15.27 -11.32
N LYS A 526 21.25 15.60 -10.32
CA LYS A 526 20.34 16.74 -10.34
C LYS A 526 21.14 18.05 -10.45
N SER A 527 20.83 18.89 -11.44
CA SER A 527 21.42 20.24 -11.49
C SER A 527 20.73 21.18 -10.48
N SER A 528 21.41 22.25 -10.06
CA SER A 528 20.92 23.15 -8.99
C SER A 528 19.63 23.91 -9.33
N SER A 529 19.24 23.96 -10.60
CA SER A 529 18.02 24.62 -11.11
C SER A 529 16.97 23.66 -11.67
N GLU A 530 17.20 22.34 -11.60
CA GLU A 530 16.31 21.31 -12.15
C GLU A 530 15.31 20.83 -11.08
N SER A 531 14.04 20.63 -11.47
CA SER A 531 13.02 20.03 -10.59
C SER A 531 13.19 18.51 -10.53
N ASP A 532 12.63 17.87 -9.50
CA ASP A 532 12.63 16.40 -9.44
C ASP A 532 11.86 15.79 -10.61
N GLU A 533 10.68 16.34 -10.97
CA GLU A 533 9.99 16.02 -12.23
C GLU A 533 10.92 16.04 -13.45
N SER A 534 11.66 17.13 -13.68
CA SER A 534 12.47 17.29 -14.89
C SER A 534 13.66 16.31 -14.94
N LEU A 535 14.30 16.06 -13.80
CA LEU A 535 15.32 15.00 -13.69
C LEU A 535 14.72 13.63 -14.00
N PHE A 536 13.52 13.35 -13.51
CA PHE A 536 12.91 12.04 -13.62
C PHE A 536 12.40 11.76 -15.03
N GLU A 537 11.78 12.75 -15.68
CA GLU A 537 11.49 12.74 -17.12
C GLU A 537 12.77 12.49 -17.91
N ARG A 538 13.88 13.17 -17.60
CA ARG A 538 15.17 13.00 -18.27
C ARG A 538 15.79 11.61 -18.05
N ILE A 539 15.50 10.92 -16.94
CA ILE A 539 15.91 9.53 -16.73
C ILE A 539 15.06 8.57 -17.56
N VAL A 540 13.72 8.68 -17.52
CA VAL A 540 12.82 7.71 -18.18
C VAL A 540 12.59 7.97 -19.67
N THR A 541 12.92 9.17 -20.16
CA THR A 541 12.81 9.50 -21.58
C THR A 541 13.81 8.66 -22.38
N LYS A 542 13.33 8.10 -23.49
CA LYS A 542 14.12 7.36 -24.45
C LYS A 542 15.10 8.28 -25.17
N GLU A 543 16.36 7.89 -25.27
CA GLU A 543 17.40 8.71 -25.92
C GLU A 543 17.39 8.56 -27.46
N ASP A 544 17.98 9.53 -28.15
CA ASP A 544 18.13 9.49 -29.62
C ASP A 544 18.91 8.23 -30.05
N GLU A 545 18.43 7.54 -31.09
CA GLU A 545 18.97 6.28 -31.65
C GLU A 545 18.86 5.04 -30.73
N GLU A 546 18.24 5.14 -29.54
CA GLU A 546 18.05 4.02 -28.60
C GLU A 546 16.87 3.10 -29.05
N SER A 547 16.91 1.79 -28.75
CA SER A 547 15.73 0.90 -28.84
C SER A 547 14.81 1.03 -27.62
N ASP A 548 13.60 0.45 -27.66
CA ASP A 548 12.73 0.43 -26.47
C ASP A 548 13.31 -0.50 -25.37
N GLU A 549 13.88 -1.64 -25.76
CA GLU A 549 14.60 -2.58 -24.88
C GLU A 549 15.88 -1.97 -24.29
N GLU A 550 16.65 -1.26 -25.10
CA GLU A 550 17.87 -0.56 -24.68
C GLU A 550 17.57 0.56 -23.67
N CYS A 551 16.49 1.30 -23.88
CA CYS A 551 15.98 2.29 -22.94
C CYS A 551 15.65 1.64 -21.58
N VAL A 552 14.92 0.52 -21.57
CA VAL A 552 14.63 -0.24 -20.34
C VAL A 552 15.91 -0.75 -19.67
N GLN A 553 16.89 -1.23 -20.43
CA GLN A 553 18.18 -1.65 -19.89
C GLN A 553 18.98 -0.49 -19.27
N ARG A 554 19.04 0.67 -19.93
CA ARG A 554 19.65 1.90 -19.38
C ARG A 554 18.96 2.33 -18.09
N ILE A 555 17.64 2.44 -18.07
CA ILE A 555 16.87 2.85 -16.88
C ILE A 555 17.11 1.84 -15.74
N SER A 556 17.25 0.54 -16.06
CA SER A 556 17.64 -0.49 -15.08
C SER A 556 19.04 -0.29 -14.50
N LEU A 557 20.04 0.12 -15.31
CA LEU A 557 21.36 0.50 -14.82
C LEU A 557 21.33 1.76 -13.95
N VAL A 558 20.58 2.80 -14.35
CA VAL A 558 20.41 4.03 -13.56
C VAL A 558 19.74 3.73 -12.22
N ARG A 559 18.73 2.84 -12.21
CA ARG A 559 18.10 2.36 -10.96
C ARG A 559 19.06 1.58 -10.07
N GLN A 560 20.04 0.85 -10.62
CA GLN A 560 21.08 0.19 -9.83
C GLN A 560 22.11 1.18 -9.25
N LEU A 561 22.43 2.26 -9.97
CA LEU A 561 23.31 3.33 -9.46
C LEU A 561 22.61 4.22 -8.42
N PHE A 562 21.30 4.38 -8.51
CA PHE A 562 20.50 5.26 -7.66
C PHE A 562 19.25 4.55 -7.09
N PRO A 563 19.40 3.48 -6.28
CA PRO A 563 18.27 2.64 -5.86
C PRO A 563 17.26 3.36 -4.96
N ASN A 564 17.69 4.42 -4.26
CA ASN A 564 16.86 5.17 -3.31
C ASN A 564 16.27 6.48 -3.89
N LEU A 565 16.34 6.70 -5.22
CA LEU A 565 15.63 7.82 -5.88
C LEU A 565 14.11 7.71 -5.68
N SER A 566 13.45 8.83 -5.38
CA SER A 566 11.99 8.87 -5.19
C SER A 566 11.22 8.46 -6.46
N LEU A 567 11.80 8.61 -7.65
CA LEU A 567 11.29 8.09 -8.92
C LEU A 567 10.82 6.62 -8.84
N TRP A 568 11.55 5.76 -8.12
CA TRP A 568 11.27 4.32 -8.06
C TRP A 568 10.23 3.92 -6.99
N CYS A 569 9.81 4.85 -6.13
CA CYS A 569 9.03 4.49 -4.95
C CYS A 569 7.93 5.49 -4.56
N ASP A 570 7.96 6.72 -5.07
CA ASP A 570 6.91 7.70 -4.81
C ASP A 570 5.80 7.58 -5.86
N ALA A 571 4.57 7.37 -5.39
CA ALA A 571 3.38 7.25 -6.24
C ALA A 571 3.12 8.50 -7.08
N LYS A 572 3.63 9.68 -6.68
CA LYS A 572 3.58 10.92 -7.47
C LYS A 572 4.17 10.73 -8.87
N TYR A 573 5.22 9.93 -9.00
CA TYR A 573 5.94 9.70 -10.27
C TYR A 573 5.57 8.39 -10.95
N TYR A 574 4.52 7.70 -10.49
CA TYR A 574 4.10 6.40 -11.02
C TYR A 574 3.84 6.42 -12.53
N ASN A 575 3.25 7.50 -13.06
CA ASN A 575 2.97 7.61 -14.49
C ASN A 575 4.25 7.65 -15.36
N LEU A 576 5.37 8.14 -14.82
CA LEU A 576 6.67 8.14 -15.49
C LEU A 576 7.31 6.74 -15.51
N THR A 577 7.10 5.93 -14.46
CA THR A 577 7.72 4.60 -14.32
C THR A 577 6.85 3.42 -14.71
N LYS A 578 5.52 3.60 -14.86
CA LYS A 578 4.56 2.52 -15.20
C LYS A 578 4.97 1.71 -16.43
N ARG A 579 5.36 2.37 -17.53
CA ARG A 579 5.80 1.68 -18.75
C ARG A 579 7.10 0.91 -18.51
N PHE A 580 8.11 1.56 -17.93
CA PHE A 580 9.36 0.91 -17.56
C PHE A 580 9.16 -0.32 -16.66
N TYR A 581 8.26 -0.26 -15.68
CA TYR A 581 7.96 -1.40 -14.81
C TYR A 581 7.23 -2.53 -15.53
N HIS A 582 6.30 -2.21 -16.44
CA HIS A 582 5.65 -3.20 -17.28
C HIS A 582 6.69 -3.92 -18.15
N ASP A 583 7.53 -3.17 -18.85
CA ASP A 583 8.45 -3.70 -19.85
C ASP A 583 9.65 -4.44 -19.19
N LEU A 584 10.21 -3.92 -18.08
CA LEU A 584 11.28 -4.57 -17.31
C LEU A 584 10.83 -5.88 -16.66
N TYR A 585 9.60 -5.91 -16.13
CA TYR A 585 9.04 -7.06 -15.43
C TYR A 585 7.99 -7.79 -16.25
N GLN A 586 8.06 -7.73 -17.58
CA GLN A 586 7.36 -8.67 -18.43
C GLN A 586 7.98 -10.07 -18.26
N LYS A 587 7.15 -11.12 -18.19
CA LYS A 587 7.62 -12.51 -18.15
C LYS A 587 8.22 -12.88 -19.49
N SER A 588 9.44 -13.43 -19.52
CA SER A 588 10.03 -13.91 -20.77
C SER A 588 9.48 -15.29 -21.15
N THR A 589 9.56 -15.66 -22.43
CA THR A 589 9.02 -16.94 -22.95
C THR A 589 9.75 -18.18 -22.44
N SER A 590 10.98 -18.03 -21.93
CA SER A 590 11.81 -19.11 -21.38
C SER A 590 11.89 -19.12 -19.86
N GLU A 591 11.28 -18.14 -19.18
CA GLU A 591 11.30 -18.02 -17.72
C GLU A 591 10.12 -18.77 -17.10
N ASP A 592 10.39 -19.65 -16.14
CA ASP A 592 9.35 -20.32 -15.37
C ASP A 592 8.65 -19.34 -14.41
N GLU A 593 7.50 -19.74 -13.87
CA GLU A 593 6.69 -18.86 -13.02
C GLU A 593 7.34 -18.53 -11.67
N ILE A 594 8.13 -19.45 -11.10
CA ILE A 594 8.81 -19.24 -9.82
C ILE A 594 9.95 -18.24 -10.00
N SER A 595 10.81 -18.44 -11.01
CA SER A 595 11.90 -17.50 -11.35
C SER A 595 11.36 -16.09 -11.63
N TYR A 596 10.25 -16.01 -12.37
CA TYR A 596 9.57 -14.74 -12.66
C TYR A 596 9.10 -14.00 -11.39
N PHE A 597 8.42 -14.70 -10.48
CA PHE A 597 7.94 -14.10 -9.23
C PHE A 597 9.08 -13.74 -8.29
N GLN A 598 10.12 -14.58 -8.19
CA GLN A 598 11.35 -14.23 -7.46
C GLN A 598 12.01 -12.98 -8.03
N ARG A 599 12.04 -12.81 -9.37
CA ARG A 599 12.62 -11.62 -10.02
C ARG A 599 11.86 -10.33 -9.67
N ILE A 600 10.53 -10.37 -9.59
CA ILE A 600 9.68 -9.24 -9.17
C ILE A 600 9.94 -8.88 -7.70
N THR A 601 9.89 -9.87 -6.81
CA THR A 601 10.01 -9.68 -5.35
C THR A 601 11.44 -9.50 -4.86
N LYS A 602 12.44 -9.71 -5.73
CA LYS A 602 13.86 -9.49 -5.40
C LYS A 602 14.08 -8.08 -4.87
N ARG A 603 14.72 -8.00 -3.70
CA ARG A 603 15.25 -6.76 -3.12
C ARG A 603 16.56 -6.38 -3.80
N LEU A 604 16.76 -5.10 -4.09
CA LEU A 604 18.02 -4.60 -4.63
C LEU A 604 19.07 -4.42 -3.51
N THR A 605 20.34 -4.48 -3.88
CA THR A 605 21.45 -4.10 -3.01
C THR A 605 21.26 -2.65 -2.55
N GLU A 606 21.52 -2.36 -1.27
CA GLU A 606 21.36 -1.04 -0.63
C GLU A 606 19.93 -0.45 -0.62
N GLU A 607 18.91 -1.22 -1.03
CA GLU A 607 17.51 -0.80 -0.97
C GLU A 607 16.98 -0.85 0.48
N SER A 608 16.53 0.30 1.00
CA SER A 608 15.94 0.36 2.35
C SER A 608 14.57 -0.34 2.44
N ASN A 609 14.13 -0.72 3.64
CA ASN A 609 12.82 -1.38 3.82
C ASN A 609 11.67 -0.51 3.27
N SER A 610 11.72 0.80 3.49
CA SER A 610 10.71 1.76 3.04
C SER A 610 10.65 1.84 1.51
N VAL A 611 11.81 1.92 0.85
CA VAL A 611 11.90 1.94 -0.62
C VAL A 611 11.45 0.62 -1.22
N TYR A 612 11.85 -0.52 -0.63
CA TYR A 612 11.41 -1.85 -1.04
C TYR A 612 9.87 -1.99 -1.01
N ILE A 613 9.23 -1.69 0.12
CA ILE A 613 7.77 -1.77 0.25
C ILE A 613 7.11 -0.91 -0.83
N LYS A 614 7.46 0.38 -0.88
CA LYS A 614 6.88 1.34 -1.80
C LYS A 614 7.04 0.92 -3.27
N ARG A 615 8.23 0.48 -3.68
CA ARG A 615 8.48 -0.05 -5.03
C ARG A 615 7.61 -1.27 -5.33
N ILE A 616 7.54 -2.24 -4.43
CA ILE A 616 6.72 -3.44 -4.63
C ILE A 616 5.22 -3.06 -4.70
N SER A 617 4.76 -2.04 -3.98
CA SER A 617 3.42 -1.48 -4.15
C SER A 617 3.19 -0.87 -5.54
N LEU A 618 4.15 -0.14 -6.10
CA LEU A 618 4.05 0.35 -7.49
C LEU A 618 4.06 -0.81 -8.50
N LEU A 619 4.86 -1.85 -8.26
CA LEU A 619 4.87 -3.06 -9.10
C LEU A 619 3.56 -3.85 -9.00
N LYS A 620 2.95 -3.96 -7.81
CA LYS A 620 1.59 -4.49 -7.63
C LYS A 620 0.59 -3.67 -8.45
N LYS A 621 0.67 -2.33 -8.41
CA LYS A 621 -0.19 -1.43 -9.20
C LYS A 621 0.01 -1.58 -10.72
N THR A 622 1.22 -1.88 -11.20
CA THR A 622 1.49 -2.11 -12.63
C THR A 622 1.08 -3.51 -13.09
N LEU A 623 1.39 -4.53 -12.28
CA LEU A 623 1.22 -5.94 -12.60
C LEU A 623 0.07 -6.55 -11.79
N ILE A 624 -1.04 -5.82 -11.69
CA ILE A 624 -2.08 -6.10 -10.70
C ILE A 624 -2.73 -7.48 -10.89
N ASN A 625 -2.91 -7.94 -12.12
CA ASN A 625 -3.56 -9.22 -12.39
C ASN A 625 -2.65 -10.46 -12.17
N LEU A 626 -1.44 -10.32 -11.62
CA LEU A 626 -0.59 -11.46 -11.33
C LEU A 626 -1.11 -12.30 -10.15
N PRO A 627 -1.19 -13.64 -10.27
CA PRO A 627 -1.52 -14.54 -9.16
C PRO A 627 -0.63 -14.37 -7.93
N LEU A 628 0.61 -13.89 -8.12
CA LEU A 628 1.58 -13.57 -7.08
C LEU A 628 1.01 -12.78 -5.89
N TRP A 629 0.12 -11.82 -6.15
CA TRP A 629 -0.41 -10.92 -5.11
C TRP A 629 -1.60 -11.48 -4.34
N TYR A 630 -2.20 -12.58 -4.81
CA TYR A 630 -3.53 -13.01 -4.37
C TYR A 630 -3.65 -14.53 -4.11
N SER A 631 -2.81 -15.37 -4.71
CA SER A 631 -2.83 -16.81 -4.49
C SER A 631 -1.98 -17.22 -3.29
N THR A 632 -2.56 -18.04 -2.42
CA THR A 632 -1.90 -18.63 -1.24
C THR A 632 -0.69 -19.49 -1.61
N GLN A 633 -0.67 -20.05 -2.82
CA GLN A 633 0.44 -20.85 -3.37
C GLN A 633 1.76 -20.06 -3.46
N TYR A 634 1.71 -18.75 -3.70
CA TYR A 634 2.90 -17.91 -3.88
C TYR A 634 3.21 -17.06 -2.64
N LEU A 635 2.55 -17.32 -1.50
CA LEU A 635 2.65 -16.52 -0.29
C LEU A 635 4.10 -16.36 0.19
N GLU A 636 4.93 -17.41 0.11
CA GLU A 636 6.33 -17.37 0.56
C GLU A 636 7.16 -16.30 -0.19
N TYR A 637 6.84 -15.99 -1.45
CA TYR A 637 7.53 -14.96 -2.24
C TYR A 637 7.10 -13.53 -1.88
N VAL A 638 5.85 -13.33 -1.43
CA VAL A 638 5.31 -12.01 -1.06
C VAL A 638 5.27 -11.77 0.46
N LYS A 639 5.53 -12.79 1.27
CA LYS A 639 5.59 -12.76 2.75
C LYS A 639 6.40 -11.57 3.27
N ASN A 640 7.64 -11.39 2.80
CA ASN A 640 8.49 -10.28 3.21
C ASN A 640 7.89 -8.90 2.86
N TYR A 641 7.17 -8.78 1.74
CA TYR A 641 6.49 -7.55 1.37
C TYR A 641 5.27 -7.30 2.26
N TYR A 642 4.36 -8.26 2.38
CA TYR A 642 3.14 -8.09 3.16
C TYR A 642 3.42 -7.95 4.66
N SER A 643 4.38 -8.67 5.23
CA SER A 643 4.76 -8.50 6.63
C SER A 643 5.36 -7.11 6.90
N ALA A 644 6.16 -6.57 5.99
CA ALA A 644 6.72 -5.23 6.14
C ALA A 644 5.67 -4.12 5.91
N LEU A 645 4.77 -4.29 4.93
CA LEU A 645 3.67 -3.37 4.64
C LEU A 645 2.65 -3.30 5.78
N TYR A 646 2.26 -4.46 6.34
CA TYR A 646 1.30 -4.56 7.44
C TYR A 646 2.00 -4.72 8.80
N THR A 647 3.20 -4.18 8.94
CA THR A 647 3.72 -3.81 10.27
C THR A 647 2.96 -2.57 10.76
N ARG A 648 2.47 -2.61 12.01
CA ARG A 648 1.85 -1.44 12.66
C ARG A 648 2.94 -0.41 13.00
N SER A 649 2.77 0.85 12.63
CA SER A 649 3.72 1.89 13.05
C SER A 649 3.54 2.23 14.55
N SER A 650 4.58 2.77 15.19
CA SER A 650 4.52 3.13 16.62
C SER A 650 3.51 4.23 16.96
N SER A 651 3.06 5.00 15.96
CA SER A 651 2.07 6.07 16.09
C SER A 651 0.67 5.70 15.56
N GLU A 652 0.49 4.52 14.95
CA GLU A 652 -0.78 4.08 14.38
C GLU A 652 -1.66 3.40 15.46
N SER A 653 -2.89 3.87 15.61
CA SER A 653 -3.86 3.23 16.50
C SER A 653 -4.22 1.83 15.99
N GLU A 654 -4.55 0.91 16.90
CA GLU A 654 -4.90 -0.47 16.53
C GLU A 654 -6.11 -0.53 15.58
N GLU A 655 -7.10 0.34 15.78
CA GLU A 655 -8.26 0.45 14.89
C GLU A 655 -7.88 0.97 13.49
N SER A 656 -6.99 1.96 13.39
CA SER A 656 -6.49 2.46 12.10
C SER A 656 -5.74 1.36 11.34
N PHE A 657 -4.88 0.63 12.05
CA PHE A 657 -4.11 -0.49 11.50
C PHE A 657 -5.02 -1.59 10.95
N PHE A 658 -6.03 -2.00 11.73
CA PHE A 658 -7.00 -3.00 11.30
C PHE A 658 -7.89 -2.53 10.16
N LYS A 659 -8.30 -1.25 10.17
CA LYS A 659 -9.00 -0.64 9.04
C LYS A 659 -8.15 -0.70 7.77
N ARG A 660 -6.86 -0.36 7.84
CA ARG A 660 -5.91 -0.43 6.72
C ARG A 660 -5.72 -1.85 6.14
N ILE A 661 -5.93 -2.90 6.93
CA ILE A 661 -5.92 -4.29 6.43
C ILE A 661 -7.17 -4.59 5.61
N VAL A 662 -8.37 -4.25 6.11
CA VAL A 662 -9.65 -4.63 5.49
C VAL A 662 -10.19 -3.63 4.46
N THR A 663 -9.66 -2.41 4.42
CA THR A 663 -10.00 -1.43 3.38
C THR A 663 -9.48 -1.92 2.04
N LYS A 664 -10.33 -1.79 1.02
CA LYS A 664 -10.02 -2.06 -0.38
C LYS A 664 -9.09 -0.97 -0.93
N GLU A 665 -8.04 -1.36 -1.63
CA GLU A 665 -7.13 -0.45 -2.35
C GLU A 665 -7.80 0.10 -3.63
N ASP A 666 -7.49 1.32 -4.04
CA ASP A 666 -8.20 2.01 -5.15
C ASP A 666 -8.17 1.26 -6.48
N ASP A 667 -7.10 0.51 -6.75
CA ASP A 667 -6.88 -0.20 -8.02
C ASP A 667 -7.39 -1.66 -8.03
N GLU A 668 -7.75 -2.25 -6.88
CA GLU A 668 -8.07 -3.68 -6.79
C GLU A 668 -9.57 -3.98 -6.94
N THR A 669 -9.93 -5.19 -7.38
CA THR A 669 -11.32 -5.67 -7.39
C THR A 669 -11.76 -6.19 -6.01
N ASP A 670 -13.07 -6.41 -5.80
CA ASP A 670 -13.57 -6.92 -4.51
C ASP A 670 -13.06 -8.34 -4.21
N GLU A 671 -12.91 -9.19 -5.23
CA GLU A 671 -12.31 -10.52 -5.06
C GLU A 671 -10.80 -10.42 -4.80
N GLN A 672 -10.07 -9.52 -5.48
CA GLN A 672 -8.65 -9.27 -5.20
C GLN A 672 -8.43 -8.76 -3.76
N CYS A 673 -9.27 -7.85 -3.28
CA CYS A 673 -9.28 -7.39 -1.88
C CYS A 673 -9.49 -8.57 -0.92
N LYS A 674 -10.52 -9.39 -1.14
CA LYS A 674 -10.78 -10.61 -0.36
C LYS A 674 -9.58 -11.55 -0.34
N GLN A 675 -8.97 -11.84 -1.49
CA GLN A 675 -7.80 -12.72 -1.58
C GLN A 675 -6.58 -12.15 -0.86
N ARG A 676 -6.30 -10.84 -1.01
CA ARG A 676 -5.26 -10.14 -0.23
C ARG A 676 -5.50 -10.28 1.29
N ILE A 677 -6.74 -10.10 1.75
CA ILE A 677 -7.08 -10.26 3.17
C ILE A 677 -6.91 -11.73 3.63
N ILE A 678 -7.20 -12.72 2.78
CA ILE A 678 -6.89 -14.14 3.06
C ILE A 678 -5.39 -14.36 3.26
N LEU A 679 -4.52 -13.80 2.40
CA LEU A 679 -3.07 -13.88 2.56
C LEU A 679 -2.60 -13.24 3.87
N ILE A 680 -3.08 -12.03 4.20
CA ILE A 680 -2.74 -11.34 5.45
C ILE A 680 -3.19 -12.16 6.67
N ARG A 681 -4.36 -12.80 6.59
CA ARG A 681 -4.86 -13.69 7.65
C ARG A 681 -4.04 -14.97 7.79
N GLN A 682 -3.47 -15.51 6.71
CA GLN A 682 -2.52 -16.63 6.79
C GLN A 682 -1.17 -16.22 7.39
N LEU A 683 -0.69 -15.00 7.13
CA LEU A 683 0.52 -14.46 7.77
C LEU A 683 0.32 -14.13 9.25
N TYR A 684 -0.91 -13.73 9.63
CA TYR A 684 -1.26 -13.31 10.98
C TYR A 684 -2.56 -13.98 11.47
N PRO A 685 -2.58 -15.31 11.69
CA PRO A 685 -3.79 -16.05 12.04
C PRO A 685 -4.39 -15.65 13.39
N ASN A 686 -3.54 -15.29 14.36
CA ASN A 686 -3.93 -14.88 15.71
C ASN A 686 -4.05 -13.34 15.87
N LEU A 687 -4.36 -12.60 14.80
CA LEU A 687 -4.58 -11.15 14.87
C LEU A 687 -5.98 -10.82 15.43
N ALA A 688 -6.07 -9.89 16.39
CA ALA A 688 -7.33 -9.54 17.07
C ALA A 688 -8.49 -9.17 16.12
N LEU A 689 -8.19 -8.55 14.98
CA LEU A 689 -9.12 -8.26 13.88
C LEU A 689 -10.00 -9.47 13.46
N TRP A 690 -9.47 -10.69 13.56
CA TRP A 690 -10.18 -11.90 13.12
C TRP A 690 -11.12 -12.48 14.19
N TYR A 691 -10.98 -12.14 15.46
CA TYR A 691 -11.68 -12.85 16.54
C TYR A 691 -12.24 -11.95 17.64
N ASP A 692 -11.70 -10.76 17.87
CA ASP A 692 -12.19 -9.82 18.86
C ASP A 692 -13.47 -9.12 18.36
N ALA A 693 -14.54 -9.25 19.16
CA ALA A 693 -15.83 -8.62 18.90
C ALA A 693 -15.77 -7.09 18.80
N LYS A 694 -14.76 -6.44 19.41
CA LYS A 694 -14.49 -5.00 19.30
C LYS A 694 -14.28 -4.56 17.85
N TYR A 695 -13.62 -5.39 17.04
CA TYR A 695 -13.24 -5.06 15.66
C TYR A 695 -14.15 -5.68 14.60
N TYR A 696 -15.22 -6.36 15.03
CA TYR A 696 -16.18 -7.00 14.14
C TYR A 696 -16.82 -6.04 13.12
N SER A 697 -17.02 -4.76 13.46
CA SER A 697 -17.54 -3.75 12.52
C SER A 697 -16.65 -3.58 11.28
N LEU A 698 -15.33 -3.73 11.44
CA LEU A 698 -14.34 -3.65 10.36
C LEU A 698 -14.33 -4.95 9.53
N SER A 699 -14.32 -6.12 10.19
CA SER A 699 -14.20 -7.41 9.51
C SER A 699 -15.54 -8.01 9.00
N LYS A 700 -16.71 -7.47 9.39
CA LYS A 700 -18.04 -7.99 9.03
C LYS A 700 -18.25 -8.20 7.53
N ASN A 701 -17.84 -7.26 6.68
CA ASN A 701 -18.00 -7.40 5.23
C ASN A 701 -17.07 -8.48 4.65
N PHE A 702 -15.82 -8.56 5.14
CA PHE A 702 -14.92 -9.66 4.78
C PHE A 702 -15.48 -11.03 5.19
N TYR A 703 -16.02 -11.14 6.41
CA TYR A 703 -16.70 -12.36 6.87
C TYR A 703 -17.86 -12.77 5.95
N ARG A 704 -18.67 -11.80 5.50
CA ARG A 704 -19.80 -12.02 4.56
C ARG A 704 -19.37 -12.53 3.18
N THR A 705 -18.25 -12.05 2.64
CA THR A 705 -17.78 -12.43 1.30
C THR A 705 -16.90 -13.69 1.32
N LEU A 706 -16.17 -13.94 2.42
CA LEU A 706 -15.31 -15.13 2.56
C LEU A 706 -16.14 -16.40 2.78
N TYR A 707 -17.11 -16.34 3.69
CA TYR A 707 -17.90 -17.50 4.10
C TYR A 707 -19.29 -17.51 3.44
N GLN A 708 -19.45 -16.86 2.28
CA GLN A 708 -20.65 -17.04 1.47
C GLN A 708 -20.73 -18.51 0.99
N LYS A 709 -21.92 -19.12 1.06
CA LYS A 709 -22.19 -20.45 0.49
C LYS A 709 -22.07 -20.40 -1.02
N LEU A 710 -21.37 -21.37 -1.62
CA LEU A 710 -21.24 -21.47 -3.09
C LEU A 710 -22.50 -22.09 -3.71
N SER A 711 -22.77 -21.78 -4.99
CA SER A 711 -23.99 -22.22 -5.68
C SER A 711 -24.09 -23.74 -5.90
N ASN A 712 -22.96 -24.44 -5.89
CA ASN A 712 -22.83 -25.88 -6.07
C ASN A 712 -22.42 -26.64 -4.79
N GLU A 713 -22.43 -25.97 -3.64
CA GLU A 713 -22.01 -26.53 -2.35
C GLU A 713 -23.22 -26.95 -1.52
N ASP A 714 -23.25 -28.18 -1.02
CA ASP A 714 -24.30 -28.67 -0.11
C ASP A 714 -24.17 -28.06 1.30
N GLU A 715 -25.17 -28.27 2.18
CA GLU A 715 -25.12 -27.70 3.54
C GLU A 715 -23.99 -28.28 4.39
N THR A 716 -23.71 -29.59 4.31
CA THR A 716 -22.70 -30.24 5.13
C THR A 716 -21.30 -29.80 4.73
N THR A 717 -21.01 -29.75 3.43
CA THR A 717 -19.73 -29.22 2.91
C THR A 717 -19.55 -27.75 3.28
N TYR A 718 -20.59 -26.93 3.12
CA TYR A 718 -20.58 -25.52 3.52
C TYR A 718 -20.29 -25.35 5.02
N PHE A 719 -21.03 -26.03 5.87
CA PHE A 719 -20.86 -25.93 7.31
C PHE A 719 -19.50 -26.42 7.77
N LYS A 720 -19.01 -27.55 7.23
CA LYS A 720 -17.66 -28.03 7.49
C LYS A 720 -16.59 -27.01 7.06
N ARG A 721 -16.76 -26.34 5.91
CA ARG A 721 -15.83 -25.29 5.45
C ARG A 721 -15.77 -24.10 6.41
N ILE A 722 -16.90 -23.63 6.94
CA ILE A 722 -16.91 -22.46 7.84
C ILE A 722 -16.48 -22.81 9.27
N THR A 723 -16.70 -24.05 9.72
CA THR A 723 -16.27 -24.54 11.05
C THR A 723 -14.87 -25.14 11.10
N THR A 724 -14.20 -25.39 9.96
CA THR A 724 -12.83 -25.89 9.95
C THR A 724 -11.88 -24.90 10.64
N LYS A 725 -11.07 -25.40 11.59
CA LYS A 725 -9.98 -24.67 12.26
C LYS A 725 -8.82 -24.43 11.29
N LEU A 726 -8.23 -23.24 11.28
CA LEU A 726 -7.08 -22.94 10.41
C LEU A 726 -5.76 -23.46 10.99
N SER A 727 -4.77 -23.66 10.12
CA SER A 727 -3.37 -23.84 10.52
C SER A 727 -2.92 -22.68 11.41
N ASP A 728 -2.18 -23.00 12.47
CA ASP A 728 -1.63 -22.06 13.46
C ASP A 728 -2.66 -21.18 14.20
N GLU A 729 -3.95 -21.46 14.07
CA GLU A 729 -5.04 -20.85 14.83
C GLU A 729 -5.12 -21.48 16.24
N SER A 730 -4.96 -20.68 17.29
CA SER A 730 -5.15 -21.16 18.66
C SER A 730 -6.63 -21.45 18.97
N ASP A 731 -6.91 -22.32 19.94
CA ASP A 731 -8.31 -22.68 20.29
C ASP A 731 -9.14 -21.47 20.69
N VAL A 732 -8.56 -20.54 21.46
CA VAL A 732 -9.24 -19.29 21.85
C VAL A 732 -9.60 -18.43 20.62
N VAL A 733 -8.70 -18.34 19.64
CA VAL A 733 -8.94 -17.58 18.40
C VAL A 733 -9.99 -18.28 17.54
N PHE A 734 -9.92 -19.61 17.41
CA PHE A 734 -10.90 -20.44 16.70
C PHE A 734 -12.32 -20.22 17.22
N ILE A 735 -12.54 -20.34 18.53
CA ILE A 735 -13.85 -20.22 19.18
C ILE A 735 -14.40 -18.79 19.07
N ASN A 736 -13.54 -17.79 19.25
CA ASN A 736 -13.94 -16.38 19.12
C ASN A 736 -14.25 -16.01 17.66
N ARG A 737 -13.49 -16.52 16.68
CA ARG A 737 -13.84 -16.44 15.26
C ARG A 737 -15.21 -17.07 14.99
N LEU A 738 -15.47 -18.29 15.46
CA LEU A 738 -16.77 -18.93 15.23
C LEU A 738 -17.92 -18.11 15.83
N SER A 739 -17.69 -17.39 16.93
CA SER A 739 -18.65 -16.40 17.45
C SER A 739 -18.87 -15.21 16.50
N LEU A 740 -17.85 -14.72 15.79
CA LEU A 740 -18.01 -13.70 14.75
C LEU A 740 -18.72 -14.24 13.49
N ILE A 741 -18.43 -15.48 13.09
CA ILE A 741 -19.16 -16.15 11.98
C ILE A 741 -20.63 -16.35 12.37
N LYS A 742 -20.92 -16.80 13.58
CA LYS A 742 -22.30 -16.89 14.11
C LYS A 742 -22.99 -15.53 14.11
N LYS A 743 -22.31 -14.46 14.54
CA LYS A 743 -22.82 -13.08 14.48
C LYS A 743 -22.96 -12.53 13.05
N THR A 744 -22.33 -13.15 12.05
CA THR A 744 -22.48 -12.80 10.63
C THR A 744 -23.63 -13.55 9.98
N TYR A 745 -23.80 -14.82 10.36
CA TYR A 745 -24.76 -15.76 9.81
C TYR A 745 -25.62 -16.37 10.93
N SER A 746 -26.32 -15.50 11.67
CA SER A 746 -27.14 -15.80 12.85
C SER A 746 -28.37 -16.67 12.55
N ARG A 747 -28.63 -17.00 11.29
CA ARG A 747 -29.80 -17.79 10.84
C ARG A 747 -29.47 -19.18 10.29
N LEU A 748 -28.20 -19.60 10.29
CA LEU A 748 -27.83 -20.93 9.77
C LEU A 748 -28.33 -22.05 10.70
N SER A 749 -28.89 -23.09 10.11
CA SER A 749 -29.29 -24.34 10.78
C SER A 749 -28.13 -24.99 11.58
N LEU A 750 -26.88 -24.78 11.15
CA LEU A 750 -25.65 -25.14 11.86
C LEU A 750 -25.66 -24.85 13.37
N TRP A 751 -26.22 -23.72 13.79
CA TRP A 751 -26.20 -23.31 15.20
C TRP A 751 -27.33 -23.92 16.04
N TYR A 752 -28.36 -24.48 15.38
CA TYR A 752 -29.67 -24.75 15.97
C TYR A 752 -30.17 -26.19 15.76
N SER A 753 -29.70 -26.91 14.74
CA SER A 753 -30.02 -28.32 14.54
C SER A 753 -29.04 -29.23 15.27
N LYS A 754 -29.54 -30.35 15.79
CA LYS A 754 -28.72 -31.44 16.34
C LYS A 754 -27.97 -32.20 15.26
N ASP A 755 -28.46 -32.22 14.02
CA ASP A 755 -27.86 -32.95 12.89
C ASP A 755 -26.44 -32.44 12.56
N TYR A 756 -26.16 -31.17 12.88
CA TYR A 756 -24.88 -30.52 12.66
C TYR A 756 -24.05 -30.35 13.95
N LEU A 757 -24.49 -30.93 15.07
CA LEU A 757 -23.85 -30.74 16.39
C LEU A 757 -22.35 -31.09 16.35
N ASP A 758 -21.95 -32.14 15.64
CA ASP A 758 -20.55 -32.57 15.59
C ASP A 758 -19.61 -31.54 14.94
N LEU A 759 -20.13 -30.66 14.08
CA LEU A 759 -19.38 -29.56 13.47
C LEU A 759 -19.17 -28.37 14.43
N VAL A 760 -19.96 -28.27 15.50
CA VAL A 760 -19.98 -27.15 16.46
C VAL A 760 -19.86 -27.61 17.92
N ARG A 761 -19.53 -28.88 18.16
CA ARG A 761 -19.44 -29.46 19.51
C ARG A 761 -18.36 -28.75 20.33
N GLU A 762 -17.16 -28.60 19.79
CA GLU A 762 -16.06 -27.85 20.42
C GLU A 762 -16.41 -26.37 20.65
N TYR A 763 -17.13 -25.76 19.70
CA TYR A 763 -17.65 -24.40 19.85
C TYR A 763 -18.52 -24.25 21.10
N TYR A 764 -19.49 -25.14 21.27
CA TYR A 764 -20.39 -25.11 22.42
C TYR A 764 -19.70 -25.51 23.73
N ILE A 765 -18.76 -26.47 23.70
CA ILE A 765 -17.96 -26.86 24.87
C ILE A 765 -17.15 -25.66 25.37
N ALA A 766 -16.28 -25.08 24.54
CA ALA A 766 -15.40 -24.01 24.98
C ALA A 766 -16.18 -22.73 25.32
N LYS A 767 -17.31 -22.47 24.65
CA LYS A 767 -18.13 -21.29 24.95
C LYS A 767 -18.90 -21.41 26.26
N TYR A 768 -19.49 -22.56 26.60
CA TYR A 768 -20.42 -22.67 27.75
C TYR A 768 -19.92 -23.53 28.91
N THR A 769 -18.68 -24.05 28.85
CA THR A 769 -18.00 -24.57 30.05
C THR A 769 -17.90 -23.48 31.13
N LYS A 770 -18.05 -23.89 32.38
CA LYS A 770 -17.96 -23.03 33.58
C LYS A 770 -16.55 -22.43 33.69
N GLY A 771 -16.46 -21.10 33.81
CA GLY A 771 -15.19 -20.44 34.13
C GLY A 771 -14.69 -20.81 35.53
N SER A 772 -13.37 -20.78 35.76
CA SER A 772 -12.77 -21.14 37.07
C SER A 772 -13.21 -20.24 38.23
N SER A 773 -13.64 -19.01 37.94
CA SER A 773 -14.21 -18.04 38.87
C SER A 773 -15.72 -17.80 38.68
N GLU A 774 -16.37 -18.56 37.80
CA GLU A 774 -17.79 -18.40 37.49
C GLU A 774 -18.66 -19.25 38.43
N THR A 775 -19.73 -18.66 38.97
CA THR A 775 -20.74 -19.43 39.73
C THR A 775 -21.61 -20.24 38.77
N GLU A 776 -22.22 -21.32 39.27
CA GLU A 776 -23.10 -22.17 38.44
C GLU A 776 -24.31 -21.39 37.94
N GLU A 777 -24.87 -20.53 38.79
CA GLU A 777 -25.93 -19.59 38.38
C GLU A 777 -25.49 -18.68 37.24
N SER A 778 -24.30 -18.06 37.30
CA SER A 778 -23.80 -17.22 36.19
C SER A 778 -23.62 -18.01 34.90
N GLN A 779 -23.09 -19.24 34.96
CA GLN A 779 -22.99 -20.14 33.81
C GLN A 779 -24.38 -20.45 33.23
N TYR A 780 -25.34 -20.78 34.09
CA TYR A 780 -26.70 -21.14 33.67
C TYR A 780 -27.45 -19.95 33.07
N TYR A 781 -27.36 -18.77 33.67
CA TYR A 781 -27.86 -17.52 33.07
C TYR A 781 -27.23 -17.29 31.69
N ARG A 782 -25.91 -17.47 31.55
CA ARG A 782 -25.18 -17.31 30.29
C ARG A 782 -25.63 -18.31 29.22
N ILE A 783 -26.01 -19.53 29.60
CA ILE A 783 -26.63 -20.53 28.70
C ILE A 783 -28.03 -20.11 28.25
N VAL A 784 -28.92 -19.74 29.18
CA VAL A 784 -30.35 -19.45 28.89
C VAL A 784 -30.62 -18.04 28.35
N THR A 785 -29.63 -17.14 28.41
CA THR A 785 -29.74 -15.80 27.85
C THR A 785 -29.86 -15.88 26.32
N LYS A 786 -30.84 -15.16 25.77
CA LYS A 786 -31.07 -15.03 24.33
C LYS A 786 -29.96 -14.21 23.70
N GLU A 787 -29.35 -14.71 22.62
CA GLU A 787 -28.27 -13.99 21.94
C GLU A 787 -28.83 -12.88 21.04
N ALA A 788 -28.00 -11.89 20.68
CA ALA A 788 -28.41 -10.84 19.76
C ALA A 788 -28.77 -11.43 18.38
N GLU A 789 -29.82 -10.88 17.76
CA GLU A 789 -30.41 -11.34 16.48
C GLU A 789 -31.12 -12.71 16.50
N GLU A 790 -31.15 -13.41 17.64
CA GLU A 790 -31.80 -14.72 17.82
C GLU A 790 -33.34 -14.57 17.98
N SER A 791 -34.15 -15.48 17.43
CA SER A 791 -35.58 -15.62 17.77
C SER A 791 -35.78 -16.39 19.09
N ASP A 792 -37.00 -16.43 19.64
CA ASP A 792 -37.25 -17.23 20.85
C ASP A 792 -37.19 -18.74 20.57
N GLU A 793 -37.61 -19.16 19.37
CA GLU A 793 -37.47 -20.53 18.86
C GLU A 793 -36.01 -20.89 18.62
N GLN A 794 -35.22 -20.02 18.01
CA GLN A 794 -33.79 -20.23 17.80
C GLN A 794 -33.03 -20.32 19.13
N CYS A 795 -33.40 -19.49 20.11
CA CYS A 795 -32.86 -19.55 21.47
C CYS A 795 -33.17 -20.91 22.12
N ALA A 796 -34.42 -21.36 22.04
CA ALA A 796 -34.82 -22.69 22.52
C ALA A 796 -34.03 -23.80 21.81
N GLN A 797 -33.92 -23.77 20.48
CA GLN A 797 -33.18 -24.75 19.68
C GLN A 797 -31.69 -24.80 20.06
N ARG A 798 -31.02 -23.64 20.14
CA ARG A 798 -29.63 -23.55 20.61
C ARG A 798 -29.47 -24.17 21.99
N ILE A 799 -30.36 -23.86 22.93
CA ILE A 799 -30.28 -24.40 24.29
C ILE A 799 -30.53 -25.92 24.28
N GLN A 800 -31.36 -26.44 23.37
CA GLN A 800 -31.54 -27.88 23.14
C GLN A 800 -30.29 -28.56 22.55
N VAL A 801 -29.53 -27.86 21.71
CA VAL A 801 -28.20 -28.29 21.24
C VAL A 801 -27.20 -28.29 22.40
N ILE A 802 -27.13 -27.23 23.20
CA ILE A 802 -26.28 -27.15 24.41
C ILE A 802 -26.64 -28.24 25.43
N GLN A 803 -27.92 -28.52 25.65
CA GLN A 803 -28.39 -29.64 26.48
C GLN A 803 -27.87 -30.99 25.97
N SER A 804 -27.68 -31.13 24.65
CA SER A 804 -27.11 -32.35 24.06
C SER A 804 -25.58 -32.42 24.19
N VAL A 805 -24.91 -31.29 24.42
CA VAL A 805 -23.47 -31.20 24.73
C VAL A 805 -23.22 -31.45 26.22
N PHE A 806 -24.10 -30.96 27.08
CA PHE A 806 -23.99 -31.06 28.53
C PHE A 806 -25.29 -31.62 29.15
N PRO A 807 -25.61 -32.92 28.94
CA PRO A 807 -26.88 -33.51 29.38
C PRO A 807 -27.08 -33.53 30.90
N ASN A 808 -25.99 -33.53 31.66
CA ASN A 808 -25.99 -33.69 33.12
C ASN A 808 -25.82 -32.36 33.90
N LEU A 809 -26.11 -31.20 33.31
CA LEU A 809 -26.15 -29.94 34.07
C LEU A 809 -27.42 -29.87 34.94
N SER A 810 -27.24 -29.50 36.21
CA SER A 810 -28.33 -29.22 37.16
C SER A 810 -29.40 -28.27 36.61
N LEU A 811 -29.04 -27.37 35.69
CA LEU A 811 -29.95 -26.48 34.98
C LEU A 811 -31.18 -27.19 34.36
N TRP A 812 -31.04 -28.44 33.92
CA TRP A 812 -32.12 -29.15 33.22
C TRP A 812 -33.09 -29.87 34.15
N TYR A 813 -32.72 -30.11 35.41
CA TYR A 813 -33.47 -30.99 36.31
C TYR A 813 -33.66 -30.43 37.72
N GLU A 814 -32.76 -29.62 38.28
CA GLU A 814 -32.96 -29.08 39.63
C GLU A 814 -34.06 -28.02 39.66
N GLU A 815 -35.04 -28.21 40.55
CA GLU A 815 -36.21 -27.33 40.65
C GLU A 815 -35.85 -25.86 40.92
N LYS A 816 -34.73 -25.60 41.63
CA LYS A 816 -34.24 -24.24 41.91
C LYS A 816 -33.88 -23.43 40.64
N TYR A 817 -33.63 -24.10 39.51
CA TYR A 817 -33.36 -23.48 38.21
C TYR A 817 -34.54 -23.54 37.23
N TYR A 818 -35.67 -24.13 37.62
CA TYR A 818 -36.85 -24.28 36.77
C TYR A 818 -37.28 -22.98 36.11
N ASP A 819 -37.29 -21.86 36.85
CA ASP A 819 -37.73 -20.57 36.34
C ASP A 819 -36.83 -19.98 35.23
N LEU A 820 -35.57 -20.44 35.12
CA LEU A 820 -34.66 -20.08 34.03
C LEU A 820 -35.03 -20.76 32.71
N VAL A 821 -35.50 -22.02 32.78
CA VAL A 821 -35.76 -22.88 31.61
C VAL A 821 -37.25 -23.03 31.25
N LYS A 822 -38.18 -22.67 32.16
CA LYS A 822 -39.63 -22.90 32.00
C LYS A 822 -40.23 -22.45 30.66
N LYS A 823 -39.72 -21.35 30.09
CA LYS A 823 -40.21 -20.77 28.84
C LYS A 823 -39.86 -21.61 27.60
N PHE A 824 -38.89 -22.52 27.69
CA PHE A 824 -38.46 -23.37 26.57
C PHE A 824 -39.16 -24.73 26.53
N TYR A 825 -39.65 -25.25 27.67
CA TYR A 825 -40.38 -26.52 27.70
C TYR A 825 -41.55 -26.60 26.68
N PRO A 826 -42.41 -25.56 26.53
CA PRO A 826 -43.45 -25.52 25.50
C PRO A 826 -42.95 -25.64 24.05
N ILE A 827 -41.68 -25.28 23.79
CA ILE A 827 -41.06 -25.33 22.47
C ILE A 827 -40.41 -26.71 22.26
N TRP A 828 -39.59 -27.17 23.20
CA TRP A 828 -38.89 -28.47 23.12
C TRP A 828 -39.84 -29.67 23.08
N PHE A 829 -40.92 -29.61 23.86
CA PHE A 829 -41.91 -30.67 23.97
C PHE A 829 -43.24 -30.27 23.30
N LYS A 830 -43.19 -29.41 22.28
CA LYS A 830 -44.38 -29.13 21.46
C LYS A 830 -44.91 -30.43 20.85
N LYS A 831 -46.24 -30.62 20.88
CA LYS A 831 -46.89 -31.73 20.19
C LYS A 831 -46.82 -31.53 18.66
N LEU A 832 -46.40 -32.57 17.94
CA LEU A 832 -46.34 -32.61 16.48
C LEU A 832 -47.75 -32.80 15.88
N SER A 833 -47.99 -32.31 14.67
CA SER A 833 -49.27 -32.49 13.98
C SER A 833 -49.55 -33.92 13.54
N SER A 834 -48.51 -34.75 13.45
CA SER A 834 -48.56 -36.15 13.01
C SER A 834 -48.58 -37.19 14.12
N GLU A 835 -48.49 -36.79 15.40
CA GLU A 835 -48.48 -37.71 16.54
C GLU A 835 -49.81 -37.69 17.32
N ASP A 836 -50.28 -38.86 17.75
CA ASP A 836 -51.40 -38.96 18.68
C ASP A 836 -50.96 -38.69 20.14
N ASP A 837 -51.90 -38.71 21.08
CA ASP A 837 -51.58 -38.48 22.50
C ASP A 837 -50.68 -39.59 23.08
N THR A 838 -50.79 -40.83 22.60
CA THR A 838 -50.01 -41.97 23.10
C THR A 838 -48.54 -41.86 22.66
N ALA A 839 -48.29 -41.50 21.41
CA ALA A 839 -46.96 -41.25 20.86
C ALA A 839 -46.33 -40.01 21.51
N TYR A 840 -47.09 -38.92 21.65
CA TYR A 840 -46.64 -37.70 22.31
C TYR A 840 -46.22 -37.94 23.76
N PHE A 841 -47.06 -38.64 24.54
CA PHE A 841 -46.77 -38.91 25.95
C PHE A 841 -45.59 -39.87 26.12
N LYS A 842 -45.48 -40.92 25.30
CA LYS A 842 -44.28 -41.79 25.29
C LYS A 842 -43.00 -41.02 24.98
N ARG A 843 -43.05 -40.06 24.04
CA ARG A 843 -41.91 -39.20 23.68
C ARG A 843 -41.53 -38.26 24.83
N LEU A 844 -42.52 -37.76 25.57
CA LEU A 844 -42.33 -36.84 26.70
C LEU A 844 -41.80 -37.56 27.95
N THR A 845 -42.25 -38.79 28.22
CA THR A 845 -41.79 -39.63 29.36
C THR A 845 -40.59 -40.52 29.06
N ALA A 846 -40.04 -40.50 27.84
CA ALA A 846 -38.86 -41.30 27.50
C ALA A 846 -37.67 -40.96 28.42
N LYS A 847 -37.03 -41.99 28.98
CA LYS A 847 -35.76 -41.91 29.70
C LYS A 847 -34.61 -42.06 28.70
N SER A 848 -33.58 -41.22 28.76
CA SER A 848 -32.39 -41.39 27.90
C SER A 848 -31.40 -42.41 28.50
N THR A 849 -30.54 -42.97 27.67
CA THR A 849 -29.61 -44.06 28.05
C THR A 849 -28.53 -43.63 29.05
N GLU A 850 -28.23 -42.34 29.13
CA GLU A 850 -27.18 -41.75 29.99
C GLU A 850 -27.75 -41.09 31.25
N GLU A 851 -29.08 -41.05 31.39
CA GLU A 851 -29.79 -40.33 32.44
C GLU A 851 -29.98 -41.20 33.70
N THR A 852 -29.57 -40.69 34.86
CA THR A 852 -29.79 -41.38 36.15
C THR A 852 -31.26 -41.34 36.56
N ASP A 853 -31.70 -42.21 37.46
CA ASP A 853 -33.09 -42.20 37.95
C ASP A 853 -33.47 -40.90 38.66
N GLU A 854 -32.51 -40.25 39.33
CA GLU A 854 -32.68 -38.94 39.94
C GLU A 854 -32.88 -37.83 38.89
N VAL A 855 -32.00 -37.76 37.89
CA VAL A 855 -32.11 -36.77 36.80
C VAL A 855 -33.42 -36.97 36.02
N TYR A 856 -33.79 -38.22 35.74
CA TYR A 856 -35.05 -38.58 35.08
C TYR A 856 -36.28 -38.06 35.83
N VAL A 857 -36.39 -38.34 37.14
CA VAL A 857 -37.53 -37.89 37.94
C VAL A 857 -37.55 -36.37 38.05
N ASN A 858 -36.40 -35.74 38.29
CA ASN A 858 -36.32 -34.31 38.48
C ASN A 858 -36.64 -33.55 37.17
N ARG A 859 -36.14 -34.00 36.01
CA ARG A 859 -36.54 -33.51 34.69
C ARG A 859 -38.05 -33.67 34.46
N LEU A 860 -38.61 -34.86 34.72
CA LEU A 860 -40.05 -35.08 34.54
C LEU A 860 -40.90 -34.26 35.51
N ALA A 861 -40.42 -33.94 36.71
CA ALA A 861 -41.10 -33.01 37.61
C ALA A 861 -41.13 -31.59 37.03
N CYS A 862 -40.03 -31.10 36.44
CA CYS A 862 -40.02 -29.82 35.72
C CYS A 862 -40.97 -29.84 34.51
N ILE A 863 -40.97 -30.90 33.71
CA ILE A 863 -41.87 -31.03 32.56
C ILE A 863 -43.33 -31.11 33.03
N LYS A 864 -43.64 -31.88 34.09
CA LYS A 864 -44.98 -31.89 34.73
C LYS A 864 -45.39 -30.50 35.18
N ARG A 865 -44.50 -29.71 35.78
CA ARG A 865 -44.78 -28.33 36.22
C ARG A 865 -45.06 -27.37 35.06
N SER A 866 -44.43 -27.57 33.90
CA SER A 866 -44.72 -26.80 32.67
C SER A 866 -45.98 -27.27 31.93
N PHE A 867 -46.31 -28.55 32.03
CA PHE A 867 -47.43 -29.20 31.35
C PHE A 867 -48.44 -29.79 32.34
N SER A 868 -48.74 -29.04 33.41
CA SER A 868 -49.54 -29.54 34.53
C SER A 868 -51.01 -29.77 34.19
N GLY A 869 -51.47 -29.37 33.00
CA GLY A 869 -52.80 -29.66 32.47
C GLY A 869 -52.93 -30.97 31.68
N LEU A 870 -51.83 -31.70 31.39
CA LEU A 870 -51.92 -32.93 30.59
C LEU A 870 -52.51 -34.10 31.40
N ASN A 871 -53.47 -34.80 30.79
CA ASN A 871 -54.08 -36.03 31.34
C ASN A 871 -53.05 -37.14 31.64
N LEU A 872 -51.88 -37.11 30.99
CA LEU A 872 -50.74 -37.98 31.25
C LEU A 872 -50.41 -38.16 32.75
N TRP A 873 -50.50 -37.08 33.53
CA TRP A 873 -50.08 -37.10 34.93
C TRP A 873 -51.16 -37.57 35.90
N TYR A 874 -52.43 -37.62 35.47
CA TYR A 874 -53.58 -37.77 36.38
C TYR A 874 -54.59 -38.83 35.94
N SER A 875 -54.62 -39.23 34.66
CA SER A 875 -55.46 -40.34 34.21
C SER A 875 -54.80 -41.68 34.49
N LYS A 876 -55.64 -42.63 34.91
CA LYS A 876 -55.28 -44.04 35.12
C LYS A 876 -54.90 -44.73 33.81
N ASP A 877 -55.46 -44.28 32.68
CA ASP A 877 -55.19 -44.82 31.34
C ASP A 877 -53.75 -44.61 30.88
N PHE A 878 -53.06 -43.59 31.42
CA PHE A 878 -51.67 -43.25 31.10
C PHE A 878 -50.69 -43.59 32.25
N LEU A 879 -51.16 -44.24 33.32
CA LEU A 879 -50.34 -44.59 34.47
C LEU A 879 -49.12 -45.44 34.08
N ASP A 880 -49.23 -46.30 33.07
CA ASP A 880 -48.10 -47.12 32.60
C ASP A 880 -46.96 -46.30 31.99
N MET A 881 -47.25 -45.12 31.42
CA MET A 881 -46.24 -44.21 30.89
C MET A 881 -45.56 -43.38 31.98
N THR A 882 -46.26 -43.10 33.08
CA THR A 882 -45.75 -42.34 34.25
C THR A 882 -45.34 -43.24 35.42
N ARG A 883 -45.48 -44.56 35.30
CA ARG A 883 -45.21 -45.53 36.38
C ARG A 883 -43.82 -45.36 36.96
N SER A 884 -42.78 -45.33 36.12
CA SER A 884 -41.39 -45.18 36.58
C SER A 884 -41.16 -43.83 37.27
N TYR A 885 -41.79 -42.75 36.78
CA TYR A 885 -41.72 -41.44 37.44
C TYR A 885 -42.34 -41.48 38.84
N TYR A 886 -43.58 -41.99 38.96
CA TYR A 886 -44.28 -42.02 40.24
C TYR A 886 -43.71 -43.05 41.23
N VAL A 887 -43.22 -44.19 40.75
CA VAL A 887 -42.53 -45.18 41.57
C VAL A 887 -41.27 -44.57 42.18
N THR A 888 -40.38 -43.98 41.37
CA THR A 888 -39.13 -43.40 41.88
C THR A 888 -39.39 -42.15 42.73
N ARG A 889 -40.38 -41.30 42.39
CA ARG A 889 -40.73 -40.09 43.16
C ARG A 889 -41.29 -40.36 44.56
N TYR A 890 -42.03 -41.46 44.74
CA TYR A 890 -42.67 -41.83 46.01
C TYR A 890 -42.16 -43.15 46.62
N THR A 891 -41.02 -43.65 46.15
CA THR A 891 -40.22 -44.59 46.95
C THR A 891 -39.65 -43.84 48.16
N LYS A 892 -39.61 -44.49 49.33
CA LYS A 892 -38.97 -43.97 50.55
C LYS A 892 -37.46 -43.87 50.33
N ALA A 893 -36.85 -42.70 50.53
CA ALA A 893 -35.39 -42.61 50.54
C ALA A 893 -34.81 -43.31 51.79
N SER A 894 -33.57 -43.79 51.72
CA SER A 894 -32.93 -44.54 52.83
C SER A 894 -32.79 -43.75 54.13
N THR A 895 -32.75 -42.41 54.04
CA THR A 895 -32.65 -41.47 55.17
C THR A 895 -33.97 -40.80 55.53
N GLU A 896 -35.07 -41.13 54.84
CA GLU A 896 -36.37 -40.48 54.98
C GLU A 896 -37.27 -41.19 56.00
N THR A 897 -37.97 -40.40 56.84
CA THR A 897 -38.98 -40.93 57.78
C THR A 897 -40.30 -41.22 57.07
N GLU A 898 -41.14 -42.07 57.66
CA GLU A 898 -42.44 -42.43 57.06
C GLU A 898 -43.37 -41.22 57.02
N GLU A 899 -43.33 -40.41 58.06
CA GLU A 899 -44.03 -39.13 58.18
C GLU A 899 -43.65 -38.18 57.03
N SER A 900 -42.35 -38.09 56.69
CA SER A 900 -41.86 -37.23 55.62
C SER A 900 -42.31 -37.73 54.24
N LEU A 901 -42.23 -39.04 53.97
CA LEU A 901 -42.76 -39.63 52.74
C LEU A 901 -44.26 -39.40 52.61
N TYR A 902 -45.02 -39.67 53.67
CA TYR A 902 -46.47 -39.51 53.67
C TYR A 902 -46.87 -38.05 53.48
N GLN A 903 -46.16 -37.12 54.10
CA GLN A 903 -46.34 -35.69 53.86
C GLN A 903 -46.02 -35.34 52.39
N ARG A 904 -44.96 -35.90 51.78
CA ARG A 904 -44.65 -35.72 50.35
C ARG A 904 -45.76 -36.26 49.43
N ILE A 905 -46.42 -37.35 49.80
CA ILE A 905 -47.54 -37.92 49.04
C ILE A 905 -48.77 -37.01 49.12
N ILE A 906 -49.21 -36.63 50.33
CA ILE A 906 -50.48 -35.90 50.53
C ILE A 906 -50.38 -34.39 50.29
N THR A 907 -49.17 -33.79 50.33
CA THR A 907 -49.01 -32.36 50.02
C THR A 907 -49.31 -32.11 48.54
N LYS A 908 -50.03 -31.03 48.28
CA LYS A 908 -50.38 -30.56 46.93
C LYS A 908 -49.12 -30.02 46.22
N GLU A 909 -48.81 -30.52 45.02
CA GLU A 909 -47.60 -30.09 44.30
C GLU A 909 -47.80 -28.74 43.59
N SER A 910 -46.70 -28.03 43.37
CA SER A 910 -46.71 -26.71 42.71
C SER A 910 -47.32 -26.77 41.30
N GLY A 911 -48.45 -26.08 41.11
CA GLY A 911 -49.17 -26.03 39.84
C GLY A 911 -50.29 -27.06 39.68
N GLU A 912 -50.56 -27.90 40.69
CA GLU A 912 -51.77 -28.73 40.75
C GLU A 912 -52.99 -27.88 41.18
N ASN A 913 -54.16 -28.17 40.60
CA ASN A 913 -55.45 -27.79 41.19
C ASN A 913 -55.96 -28.91 42.14
N ASP A 914 -57.07 -28.68 42.86
CA ASP A 914 -57.56 -29.63 43.87
C ASP A 914 -57.97 -31.00 43.27
N ASN A 915 -58.51 -31.00 42.04
CA ASN A 915 -58.88 -32.23 41.34
C ASN A 915 -57.64 -33.00 40.87
N GLN A 916 -56.65 -32.31 40.32
CA GLN A 916 -55.36 -32.88 39.91
C GLN A 916 -54.59 -33.48 41.08
N TRP A 917 -54.56 -32.77 42.22
CA TRP A 917 -54.01 -33.26 43.47
C TRP A 917 -54.66 -34.57 43.92
N VAL A 918 -56.01 -34.60 43.98
CA VAL A 918 -56.79 -35.81 44.29
C VAL A 918 -56.45 -36.95 43.33
N GLN A 919 -56.45 -36.69 42.02
CA GLN A 919 -56.17 -37.70 41.00
C GLN A 919 -54.74 -38.26 41.13
N ARG A 920 -53.73 -37.41 41.36
CA ARG A 920 -52.36 -37.88 41.64
C ARG A 920 -52.33 -38.78 42.87
N VAL A 921 -52.94 -38.36 43.97
CA VAL A 921 -52.94 -39.12 45.22
C VAL A 921 -53.65 -40.48 45.03
N GLU A 922 -54.71 -40.54 44.21
CA GLU A 922 -55.29 -41.82 43.78
C GLU A 922 -54.32 -42.69 42.97
N LEU A 923 -53.56 -42.14 42.02
CA LEU A 923 -52.54 -42.91 41.27
C LEU A 923 -51.45 -43.46 42.20
N VAL A 924 -50.99 -42.67 43.18
CA VAL A 924 -50.02 -43.13 44.18
C VAL A 924 -50.60 -44.23 45.06
N HIS A 925 -51.87 -44.11 45.48
CA HIS A 925 -52.58 -45.17 46.21
C HIS A 925 -52.71 -46.46 45.37
N GLN A 926 -52.93 -46.36 44.05
CA GLN A 926 -52.97 -47.54 43.17
C GLN A 926 -51.60 -48.22 43.01
N LEU A 927 -50.51 -47.46 42.97
CA LEU A 927 -49.14 -48.00 42.93
C LEU A 927 -48.72 -48.61 44.27
N TYR A 928 -49.10 -47.97 45.37
CA TYR A 928 -48.72 -48.33 46.74
C TYR A 928 -49.95 -48.52 47.65
N PRO A 929 -50.80 -49.54 47.40
CA PRO A 929 -52.06 -49.69 48.12
C PRO A 929 -51.89 -50.07 49.59
N ASN A 930 -50.74 -50.66 49.97
CA ASN A 930 -50.49 -51.17 51.32
C ASN A 930 -49.64 -50.24 52.21
N LEU A 931 -49.56 -48.92 51.91
CA LEU A 931 -48.92 -47.97 52.84
C LEU A 931 -49.79 -47.77 54.10
N ALA A 932 -49.14 -47.63 55.26
CA ALA A 932 -49.83 -47.35 56.52
C ALA A 932 -50.63 -46.03 56.47
N LEU A 933 -50.20 -45.06 55.64
CA LEU A 933 -50.92 -43.82 55.34
C LEU A 933 -52.41 -44.01 55.02
N TRP A 934 -52.78 -45.11 54.36
CA TRP A 934 -54.16 -45.34 53.93
C TRP A 934 -55.00 -46.11 54.96
N SER A 935 -54.42 -46.65 56.02
CA SER A 935 -55.09 -47.67 56.87
C SER A 935 -54.80 -47.58 58.37
N ASP A 936 -53.71 -46.92 58.76
CA ASP A 936 -53.31 -46.76 60.16
C ASP A 936 -53.89 -45.48 60.75
N VAL A 937 -54.56 -45.62 61.90
CA VAL A 937 -55.19 -44.52 62.64
C VAL A 937 -54.19 -43.44 63.07
N ARG A 938 -52.90 -43.76 63.20
CA ARG A 938 -51.82 -42.79 63.50
C ARG A 938 -51.76 -41.64 62.49
N TYR A 939 -52.12 -41.90 61.23
CA TYR A 939 -52.10 -40.90 60.15
C TYR A 939 -53.51 -40.37 59.79
N TYR A 940 -54.53 -40.64 60.64
CA TYR A 940 -55.92 -40.30 60.36
C TYR A 940 -56.13 -38.80 60.08
N GLU A 941 -55.65 -37.90 60.93
CA GLU A 941 -55.85 -36.45 60.72
C GLU A 941 -55.15 -35.93 59.45
N SER A 942 -54.03 -36.55 59.05
CA SER A 942 -53.36 -36.27 57.78
C SER A 942 -54.19 -36.71 56.56
N ILE A 943 -54.79 -37.90 56.61
CA ILE A 943 -55.50 -38.49 55.46
C ILE A 943 -56.98 -38.08 55.37
N LYS A 944 -57.61 -37.69 56.47
CA LYS A 944 -59.02 -37.27 56.58
C LYS A 944 -59.42 -36.19 55.56
N THR A 945 -58.56 -35.20 55.31
CA THR A 945 -58.78 -34.15 54.29
C THR A 945 -58.65 -34.67 52.86
N VAL A 946 -57.72 -35.60 52.61
CA VAL A 946 -57.58 -36.32 51.34
C VAL A 946 -58.84 -37.13 51.08
N TYR A 947 -59.30 -37.91 52.04
CA TYR A 947 -60.47 -38.79 51.90
C TYR A 947 -61.76 -38.01 51.67
N LYS A 948 -61.97 -36.88 52.34
CA LYS A 948 -63.09 -35.95 52.04
C LYS A 948 -63.11 -35.46 50.59
N SER A 949 -61.95 -35.41 49.92
CA SER A 949 -61.80 -34.95 48.54
C SER A 949 -61.88 -36.10 47.53
N VAL A 950 -61.10 -37.17 47.72
CA VAL A 950 -61.08 -38.41 46.91
C VAL A 950 -62.45 -39.09 46.89
N TYR A 951 -63.02 -39.31 48.07
CA TYR A 951 -64.30 -39.98 48.24
C TYR A 951 -65.46 -38.99 48.32
N LYS A 952 -65.33 -37.78 47.73
CA LYS A 952 -66.46 -36.88 47.54
C LYS A 952 -67.45 -37.50 46.56
N LYS A 953 -68.76 -37.43 46.86
CA LYS A 953 -69.82 -37.83 45.92
C LYS A 953 -69.90 -36.84 44.75
N SER A 954 -69.97 -37.32 43.51
CA SER A 954 -70.22 -36.46 42.35
C SER A 954 -71.69 -35.99 42.29
N THR A 955 -71.94 -34.82 41.71
CA THR A 955 -73.31 -34.30 41.47
C THR A 955 -74.10 -35.18 40.48
N SER A 956 -73.42 -35.89 39.59
CA SER A 956 -74.00 -36.81 38.60
C SER A 956 -74.09 -38.28 39.07
N GLU A 957 -73.55 -38.60 40.24
CA GLU A 957 -73.44 -39.98 40.74
C GLU A 957 -74.63 -40.29 41.66
N ASP A 958 -75.31 -41.42 41.43
CA ASP A 958 -76.36 -41.88 42.33
C ASP A 958 -75.79 -42.39 43.67
N GLN A 959 -76.65 -42.56 44.67
CA GLN A 959 -76.21 -42.92 46.01
C GLN A 959 -75.64 -44.35 46.11
N VAL A 960 -76.14 -45.30 45.33
CA VAL A 960 -75.69 -46.70 45.35
C VAL A 960 -74.36 -46.85 44.62
N THR A 961 -74.19 -46.18 43.47
CA THR A 961 -72.91 -46.14 42.74
C THR A 961 -71.83 -45.47 43.59
N TYR A 962 -72.15 -44.34 44.23
CA TYR A 962 -71.25 -43.68 45.18
C TYR A 962 -70.78 -44.62 46.29
N PHE A 963 -71.72 -45.31 46.96
CA PHE A 963 -71.38 -46.24 48.02
C PHE A 963 -70.53 -47.40 47.54
N LYS A 964 -70.87 -48.02 46.39
CA LYS A 964 -70.04 -49.07 45.78
C LYS A 964 -68.63 -48.59 45.43
N ARG A 965 -68.46 -47.32 44.99
CA ARG A 965 -67.15 -46.74 44.67
C ARG A 965 -66.28 -46.56 45.90
N ILE A 966 -66.81 -45.99 46.99
CA ILE A 966 -66.00 -45.70 48.19
C ILE A 966 -65.66 -46.97 48.99
N THR A 967 -66.51 -48.01 48.92
CA THR A 967 -66.26 -49.32 49.55
C THR A 967 -65.47 -50.29 48.65
N ALA A 968 -65.16 -49.91 47.41
CA ALA A 968 -64.43 -50.80 46.49
C ALA A 968 -63.06 -51.19 47.08
N ARG A 969 -62.71 -52.47 46.97
CA ARG A 969 -61.40 -53.00 47.36
C ARG A 969 -60.41 -52.85 46.21
N CYS A 970 -59.18 -52.41 46.49
CA CYS A 970 -58.15 -52.29 45.47
C CYS A 970 -57.51 -53.67 45.18
N ALA A 971 -57.13 -53.92 43.92
CA ALA A 971 -56.77 -55.25 43.41
C ALA A 971 -55.50 -55.90 44.04
N LYS A 972 -54.78 -55.20 44.91
CA LYS A 972 -53.60 -55.69 45.66
C LYS A 972 -53.64 -55.32 47.15
N GLU A 973 -54.82 -54.96 47.65
CA GLU A 973 -55.04 -54.53 49.03
C GLU A 973 -55.24 -55.73 49.96
N THR A 974 -54.42 -55.84 51.00
CA THR A 974 -54.55 -56.91 52.01
C THR A 974 -55.81 -56.74 52.87
N ASP A 975 -56.28 -57.81 53.54
CA ASP A 975 -57.47 -57.71 54.41
C ASP A 975 -57.28 -56.71 55.55
N ALA A 976 -56.08 -56.64 56.12
CA ALA A 976 -55.74 -55.69 57.20
C ALA A 976 -55.75 -54.24 56.71
N VAL A 977 -55.20 -53.97 55.52
CA VAL A 977 -55.20 -52.62 54.93
C VAL A 977 -56.61 -52.22 54.52
N TYR A 978 -57.39 -53.12 53.89
CA TYR A 978 -58.79 -52.87 53.54
C TYR A 978 -59.63 -52.57 54.80
N LEU A 979 -59.48 -53.37 55.86
CA LEU A 979 -60.14 -53.15 57.14
C LEU A 979 -59.78 -51.78 57.74
N GLY A 980 -58.49 -51.43 57.79
CA GLY A 980 -58.01 -50.15 58.30
C GLY A 980 -58.53 -48.98 57.48
N ARG A 981 -58.35 -49.01 56.14
CA ARG A 981 -58.84 -47.97 55.23
C ARG A 981 -60.35 -47.75 55.37
N MET A 982 -61.11 -48.84 55.37
CA MET A 982 -62.57 -48.76 55.50
C MET A 982 -62.99 -48.21 56.86
N THR A 983 -62.25 -48.48 57.93
CA THR A 983 -62.44 -47.85 59.25
C THR A 983 -62.14 -46.34 59.21
N LEU A 984 -61.09 -45.91 58.50
CA LEU A 984 -60.79 -44.49 58.32
C LEU A 984 -61.84 -43.77 57.44
N ILE A 985 -62.40 -44.44 56.42
CA ILE A 985 -63.51 -43.92 55.60
C ILE A 985 -64.79 -43.83 56.45
N GLU A 986 -65.11 -44.85 57.25
CA GLU A 986 -66.24 -44.87 58.17
C GLU A 986 -66.15 -43.75 59.22
N ASN A 987 -64.97 -43.47 59.75
CA ASN A 987 -64.70 -42.33 60.64
C ASN A 987 -64.83 -40.98 59.91
N THR A 988 -64.32 -40.88 58.68
CA THR A 988 -64.36 -39.64 57.87
C THR A 988 -65.79 -39.27 57.46
N PHE A 989 -66.62 -40.29 57.20
CA PHE A 989 -67.95 -40.17 56.62
C PHE A 989 -69.02 -40.86 57.50
N SER A 990 -68.93 -40.68 58.82
CA SER A 990 -69.76 -41.40 59.80
C SER A 990 -71.27 -41.12 59.67
N SER A 991 -71.66 -39.98 59.10
CA SER A 991 -73.06 -39.61 58.89
C SER A 991 -73.71 -40.26 57.65
N LEU A 992 -72.98 -41.00 56.81
CA LEU A 992 -73.57 -41.66 55.63
C LEU A 992 -74.51 -42.79 56.04
N SER A 993 -75.67 -42.86 55.39
CA SER A 993 -76.63 -43.98 55.48
C SER A 993 -76.07 -45.32 54.96
N LEU A 994 -74.87 -45.30 54.37
CA LEU A 994 -74.09 -46.49 54.04
C LEU A 994 -73.93 -47.42 55.25
N TRP A 995 -73.61 -46.85 56.42
CA TRP A 995 -73.26 -47.59 57.63
C TRP A 995 -74.48 -48.02 58.45
N SER A 996 -75.65 -47.44 58.20
CA SER A 996 -76.83 -47.56 59.08
C SER A 996 -78.12 -48.00 58.38
N SER A 997 -78.14 -48.14 57.05
CA SER A 997 -79.28 -48.68 56.30
C SER A 997 -79.10 -50.16 55.96
N VAL A 998 -80.14 -50.96 56.20
CA VAL A 998 -80.20 -52.40 55.84
C VAL A 998 -80.09 -52.60 54.33
N GLU A 999 -80.58 -51.67 53.52
CA GLU A 999 -80.52 -51.73 52.05
C GLU A 999 -79.06 -51.71 51.54
N ASN A 1000 -78.18 -51.00 52.25
CA ASN A 1000 -76.76 -50.90 51.92
C ASN A 1000 -75.93 -52.06 52.49
N LEU A 1001 -76.51 -52.96 53.29
CA LEU A 1001 -75.80 -54.05 53.94
C LEU A 1001 -75.03 -54.93 52.95
N SER A 1002 -75.57 -55.14 51.75
CA SER A 1002 -74.91 -55.90 50.67
C SER A 1002 -73.60 -55.28 50.20
N ILE A 1003 -73.44 -53.95 50.32
CA ILE A 1003 -72.24 -53.19 49.91
C ILE A 1003 -71.17 -53.28 50.99
N ILE A 1004 -71.54 -53.12 52.26
CA ILE A 1004 -70.61 -53.11 53.40
C ILE A 1004 -70.32 -54.48 54.00
N LYS A 1005 -71.06 -55.54 53.61
CA LYS A 1005 -70.96 -56.89 54.18
C LYS A 1005 -69.51 -57.36 54.31
N SER A 1006 -68.70 -57.23 53.26
CA SER A 1006 -67.30 -57.67 53.25
C SER A 1006 -66.44 -56.93 54.29
N PHE A 1007 -66.68 -55.63 54.50
CA PHE A 1007 -65.99 -54.84 55.52
C PHE A 1007 -66.44 -55.21 56.93
N TYR A 1008 -67.76 -55.24 57.19
CA TYR A 1008 -68.27 -55.58 58.51
C TYR A 1008 -67.95 -57.02 58.92
N SER A 1009 -67.96 -57.97 57.98
CA SER A 1009 -67.53 -59.35 58.25
C SER A 1009 -66.05 -59.44 58.66
N LEU A 1010 -65.16 -58.60 58.11
CA LEU A 1010 -63.77 -58.52 58.55
C LEU A 1010 -63.64 -57.79 59.90
N LYS A 1011 -64.30 -56.64 60.05
CA LYS A 1011 -64.26 -55.80 61.25
C LYS A 1011 -64.77 -56.51 62.50
N TYR A 1012 -65.83 -57.30 62.35
CA TYR A 1012 -66.51 -58.01 63.43
C TYR A 1012 -66.24 -59.52 63.43
N ALA A 1013 -65.24 -60.00 62.70
CA ALA A 1013 -64.71 -61.35 62.91
C ALA A 1013 -64.14 -61.49 64.33
N LYS A 1014 -64.33 -62.65 64.97
CA LYS A 1014 -63.70 -62.97 66.26
C LYS A 1014 -62.20 -63.20 66.06
N GLN A 1015 -61.37 -62.54 66.86
CA GLN A 1015 -59.92 -62.62 66.75
C GLN A 1015 -59.39 -63.89 67.44
N ALA A 1016 -58.24 -64.39 66.99
CA ALA A 1016 -57.62 -65.58 67.58
C ALA A 1016 -57.17 -65.28 69.03
N GLY A 1017 -57.62 -66.10 69.98
CA GLY A 1017 -57.36 -65.89 71.41
C GLY A 1017 -58.29 -64.87 72.11
N GLU A 1018 -59.22 -64.25 71.40
CA GLU A 1018 -60.17 -63.29 71.97
C GLU A 1018 -61.22 -64.00 72.84
N THR A 1019 -61.39 -63.55 74.09
CA THR A 1019 -62.45 -64.03 74.99
C THR A 1019 -63.82 -63.62 74.47
N ASP A 1020 -64.87 -64.38 74.79
CA ASP A 1020 -66.24 -64.02 74.38
C ASP A 1020 -66.67 -62.65 74.93
N GLU A 1021 -66.17 -62.25 76.11
CA GLU A 1021 -66.43 -60.93 76.68
C GLU A 1021 -65.74 -59.80 75.91
N ALA A 1022 -64.45 -59.94 75.57
CA ALA A 1022 -63.75 -58.95 74.76
C ALA A 1022 -64.35 -58.86 73.34
N TYR A 1023 -64.68 -60.01 72.74
CA TYR A 1023 -65.32 -60.09 71.44
C TYR A 1023 -66.66 -59.38 71.43
N PHE A 1024 -67.55 -59.69 72.38
CA PHE A 1024 -68.88 -59.09 72.42
C PHE A 1024 -68.82 -57.59 72.77
N ALA A 1025 -67.95 -57.19 73.71
CA ALA A 1025 -67.71 -55.79 74.02
C ALA A 1025 -67.26 -54.99 72.79
N ARG A 1026 -66.52 -55.61 71.85
CA ARG A 1026 -66.11 -55.01 70.58
C ARG A 1026 -67.22 -55.00 69.52
N LEU A 1027 -68.08 -56.03 69.45
CA LEU A 1027 -69.28 -56.01 68.58
C LEU A 1027 -70.23 -54.86 68.93
N VAL A 1028 -70.36 -54.55 70.22
CA VAL A 1028 -71.30 -53.58 70.80
C VAL A 1028 -70.64 -52.27 71.23
N ALA A 1029 -69.39 -52.03 70.84
CA ALA A 1029 -68.71 -50.80 71.16
C ALA A 1029 -69.36 -49.62 70.42
N LYS A 1030 -69.74 -48.56 71.16
CA LYS A 1030 -70.04 -47.27 70.53
C LYS A 1030 -68.72 -46.70 70.01
N GLU A 1031 -68.65 -46.55 68.70
CA GLU A 1031 -67.47 -46.05 67.99
C GLU A 1031 -67.12 -44.62 68.44
N SER A 1032 -65.84 -44.27 68.40
CA SER A 1032 -65.30 -43.00 68.91
C SER A 1032 -65.66 -41.76 68.07
N CYS A 1033 -66.62 -41.87 67.16
CA CYS A 1033 -67.14 -40.78 66.35
C CYS A 1033 -68.44 -40.23 66.94
N ASP A 1034 -68.65 -38.91 66.87
CA ASP A 1034 -69.90 -38.26 67.30
C ASP A 1034 -71.08 -38.64 66.40
N ILE A 1035 -71.68 -39.81 66.68
CA ILE A 1035 -72.92 -40.29 66.07
C ILE A 1035 -74.06 -40.24 67.10
N SER A 1036 -75.24 -39.82 66.64
CA SER A 1036 -76.46 -39.85 67.45
C SER A 1036 -76.78 -41.28 67.86
N ASP A 1037 -77.45 -41.45 69.01
CA ASP A 1037 -77.84 -42.78 69.49
C ASP A 1037 -78.72 -43.52 68.49
N GLU A 1038 -79.56 -42.78 67.72
CA GLU A 1038 -80.35 -43.35 66.62
C GLU A 1038 -79.48 -43.97 65.51
N VAL A 1039 -78.41 -43.29 65.08
CA VAL A 1039 -77.47 -43.82 64.07
C VAL A 1039 -76.66 -44.98 64.64
N TYR A 1040 -76.22 -44.87 65.89
CA TYR A 1040 -75.51 -45.95 66.60
C TYR A 1040 -76.35 -47.23 66.67
N VAL A 1041 -77.61 -47.16 67.11
CA VAL A 1041 -78.42 -48.38 67.22
C VAL A 1041 -78.81 -48.95 65.86
N LYS A 1042 -78.94 -48.12 64.82
CA LYS A 1042 -79.11 -48.58 63.43
C LYS A 1042 -77.87 -49.31 62.90
N ARG A 1043 -76.66 -48.78 63.14
CA ARG A 1043 -75.38 -49.48 62.85
C ARG A 1043 -75.31 -50.82 63.59
N LEU A 1044 -75.61 -50.80 64.90
CA LEU A 1044 -75.52 -51.98 65.75
C LEU A 1044 -76.51 -53.09 65.36
N TYR A 1045 -77.68 -52.73 64.83
CA TYR A 1045 -78.59 -53.71 64.22
C TYR A 1045 -78.00 -54.37 62.96
N LEU A 1046 -77.22 -53.66 62.14
CA LEU A 1046 -76.49 -54.29 61.03
C LEU A 1046 -75.41 -55.25 61.52
N VAL A 1047 -74.72 -54.92 62.62
CA VAL A 1047 -73.78 -55.86 63.27
C VAL A 1047 -74.53 -57.09 63.80
N GLN A 1048 -75.69 -56.90 64.44
CA GLN A 1048 -76.56 -57.99 64.89
C GLN A 1048 -77.03 -58.87 63.72
N LEU A 1049 -77.41 -58.30 62.57
CA LEU A 1049 -77.81 -59.05 61.36
C LEU A 1049 -76.67 -59.88 60.74
N LEU A 1050 -75.42 -59.46 60.92
CA LEU A 1050 -74.24 -60.19 60.41
C LEU A 1050 -73.70 -61.22 61.41
N THR A 1051 -74.00 -61.05 62.70
CA THR A 1051 -73.47 -61.87 63.81
C THR A 1051 -74.58 -62.55 64.62
N SER A 1052 -75.79 -62.68 64.06
CA SER A 1052 -76.99 -63.33 64.64
C SER A 1052 -76.82 -64.82 64.93
N THR A 1053 -75.77 -65.46 64.41
CA THR A 1053 -75.36 -66.81 64.80
C THR A 1053 -74.65 -66.84 66.16
N SER A 1054 -74.13 -65.70 66.64
CA SER A 1054 -73.50 -65.57 67.96
C SER A 1054 -74.54 -65.63 69.07
N THR A 1055 -74.43 -66.63 69.95
CA THR A 1055 -75.34 -66.82 71.09
C THR A 1055 -75.30 -65.66 72.10
N LEU A 1056 -74.23 -64.86 72.08
CA LEU A 1056 -73.97 -63.77 73.04
C LEU A 1056 -75.00 -62.63 72.94
N TRP A 1057 -75.62 -62.41 71.77
CA TRP A 1057 -76.71 -61.44 71.58
C TRP A 1057 -77.97 -61.74 72.39
N TYR A 1058 -78.10 -62.99 72.84
CA TYR A 1058 -79.31 -63.59 73.40
C TYR A 1058 -79.13 -64.00 74.86
N ASP A 1059 -77.96 -63.74 75.43
CA ASP A 1059 -77.59 -64.08 76.78
C ASP A 1059 -77.93 -62.94 77.75
N ALA A 1060 -78.54 -63.29 78.89
CA ALA A 1060 -78.98 -62.33 79.90
C ALA A 1060 -77.82 -61.59 80.60
N GLN A 1061 -76.64 -62.21 80.70
CA GLN A 1061 -75.44 -61.60 81.30
C GLN A 1061 -74.93 -60.46 80.43
N TYR A 1062 -74.84 -60.69 79.12
CA TYR A 1062 -74.40 -59.69 78.15
C TYR A 1062 -75.48 -58.63 77.88
N TYR A 1063 -76.75 -58.98 78.01
CA TYR A 1063 -77.87 -58.06 77.88
C TYR A 1063 -77.78 -56.86 78.84
N GLU A 1064 -77.69 -57.10 80.16
CA GLU A 1064 -77.68 -56.00 81.14
C GLU A 1064 -76.45 -55.09 81.00
N LYS A 1065 -75.30 -55.68 80.63
CA LYS A 1065 -74.01 -54.97 80.55
C LYS A 1065 -73.80 -54.20 79.25
N TYR A 1066 -74.34 -54.69 78.12
CA TYR A 1066 -73.98 -54.20 76.79
C TYR A 1066 -75.16 -53.83 75.87
N THR A 1067 -76.19 -54.67 75.76
CA THR A 1067 -77.22 -54.50 74.71
C THR A 1067 -78.58 -53.97 75.19
N LYS A 1068 -78.79 -53.79 76.49
CA LYS A 1068 -80.03 -53.23 77.07
C LYS A 1068 -80.48 -51.94 76.38
N THR A 1069 -79.57 -50.96 76.26
CA THR A 1069 -79.82 -49.66 75.62
C THR A 1069 -80.07 -49.79 74.12
N PHE A 1070 -79.42 -50.74 73.45
CA PHE A 1070 -79.68 -51.04 72.04
C PHE A 1070 -81.10 -51.61 71.84
N TYR A 1071 -81.48 -52.60 72.64
CA TYR A 1071 -82.80 -53.21 72.56
C TYR A 1071 -83.92 -52.21 72.91
N SER A 1072 -83.72 -51.33 73.89
CA SER A 1072 -84.73 -50.32 74.26
C SER A 1072 -84.90 -49.23 73.22
N LEU A 1073 -83.83 -48.83 72.51
CA LEU A 1073 -83.87 -47.77 71.50
C LEU A 1073 -84.25 -48.30 70.10
N TYR A 1074 -83.57 -49.32 69.56
CA TYR A 1074 -83.81 -49.81 68.20
C TYR A 1074 -85.18 -50.48 68.05
N TYR A 1075 -85.55 -51.30 69.03
CA TYR A 1075 -86.85 -51.97 69.06
C TYR A 1075 -87.91 -51.18 69.87
N SER A 1076 -87.67 -49.88 70.12
CA SER A 1076 -88.78 -48.98 70.47
C SER A 1076 -89.81 -48.94 69.34
N LYS A 1077 -91.04 -48.55 69.68
CA LYS A 1077 -92.07 -48.29 68.68
C LYS A 1077 -91.83 -46.93 68.03
N LEU A 1078 -91.62 -46.92 66.72
CA LEU A 1078 -91.34 -45.69 65.99
C LEU A 1078 -92.58 -44.80 65.93
N GLN A 1079 -92.36 -43.48 65.90
CA GLN A 1079 -93.45 -42.51 65.82
C GLN A 1079 -94.17 -42.64 64.46
N GLY A 1080 -95.45 -43.00 64.48
CA GLY A 1080 -96.25 -43.28 63.26
C GLY A 1080 -96.30 -44.75 62.84
N GLU A 1081 -95.55 -45.64 63.49
CA GLU A 1081 -95.59 -47.08 63.21
C GLU A 1081 -96.85 -47.76 63.79
N SER A 1082 -97.44 -48.71 63.06
CA SER A 1082 -98.56 -49.53 63.57
C SER A 1082 -98.07 -50.57 64.58
N CYS A 1083 -98.93 -51.00 65.52
CA CYS A 1083 -98.54 -52.06 66.46
C CYS A 1083 -98.14 -53.36 65.73
N ASP A 1084 -98.82 -53.68 64.63
CA ASP A 1084 -98.55 -54.86 63.82
C ASP A 1084 -97.20 -54.76 63.09
N GLY A 1085 -96.87 -53.59 62.52
CA GLY A 1085 -95.58 -53.33 61.88
C GLY A 1085 -94.41 -53.39 62.87
N TRP A 1086 -94.60 -52.77 64.05
CA TRP A 1086 -93.63 -52.84 65.14
C TRP A 1086 -93.38 -54.27 65.60
N LEU A 1087 -94.44 -55.02 65.88
CA LEU A 1087 -94.34 -56.41 66.32
C LEU A 1087 -93.69 -57.27 65.23
N THR A 1088 -94.00 -57.02 63.95
CA THR A 1088 -93.34 -57.67 62.81
C THR A 1088 -91.82 -57.43 62.84
N ARG A 1089 -91.34 -56.18 63.01
CA ARG A 1089 -89.89 -55.91 63.18
C ARG A 1089 -89.30 -56.65 64.38
N ALA A 1090 -89.99 -56.65 65.52
CA ALA A 1090 -89.50 -57.28 66.74
C ALA A 1090 -89.36 -58.81 66.60
N ILE A 1091 -90.31 -59.50 65.96
CA ILE A 1091 -90.33 -60.97 65.87
C ILE A 1091 -89.70 -61.55 64.61
N THR A 1092 -89.32 -60.72 63.62
CA THR A 1092 -88.65 -61.19 62.38
C THR A 1092 -87.40 -62.00 62.72
N LEU A 1093 -87.28 -63.21 62.15
CA LEU A 1093 -86.08 -64.05 62.29
C LEU A 1093 -84.88 -63.38 61.61
N LEU A 1094 -83.77 -63.27 62.33
CA LEU A 1094 -82.52 -62.76 61.76
C LEU A 1094 -81.80 -63.85 60.94
N PRO A 1095 -80.93 -63.50 59.98
CA PRO A 1095 -80.24 -64.50 59.15
C PRO A 1095 -79.44 -65.51 59.98
N GLY A 1096 -79.72 -66.80 59.83
CA GLY A 1096 -79.05 -67.87 60.59
C GLY A 1096 -79.40 -67.94 62.08
N GLU A 1097 -80.35 -67.14 62.56
CA GLU A 1097 -80.87 -67.22 63.93
C GLU A 1097 -81.73 -68.47 64.12
N THR A 1098 -81.52 -69.21 65.21
CA THR A 1098 -82.37 -70.36 65.56
C THR A 1098 -83.65 -69.90 66.23
N ASN A 1099 -84.75 -70.66 66.09
CA ASN A 1099 -86.03 -70.37 66.77
C ASN A 1099 -85.86 -70.12 68.29
N GLN A 1100 -84.94 -70.83 68.94
CA GLN A 1100 -84.65 -70.68 70.38
C GLN A 1100 -83.93 -69.35 70.69
N ASN A 1101 -82.96 -68.94 69.87
CA ASN A 1101 -82.30 -67.65 70.03
C ASN A 1101 -83.23 -66.48 69.70
N ALA A 1102 -84.10 -66.64 68.70
CA ALA A 1102 -85.13 -65.66 68.37
C ALA A 1102 -86.14 -65.46 69.52
N ILE A 1103 -86.58 -66.53 70.20
CA ILE A 1103 -87.37 -66.40 71.45
C ILE A 1103 -86.60 -65.59 72.48
N LYS A 1104 -85.33 -65.94 72.77
CA LYS A 1104 -84.52 -65.18 73.73
C LYS A 1104 -84.43 -63.70 73.34
N ARG A 1105 -84.21 -63.38 72.05
CA ARG A 1105 -84.22 -62.00 71.54
C ARG A 1105 -85.55 -61.31 71.81
N VAL A 1106 -86.67 -61.95 71.50
CA VAL A 1106 -88.03 -61.43 71.74
C VAL A 1106 -88.27 -61.21 73.25
N THR A 1107 -87.78 -62.08 74.13
CA THR A 1107 -87.79 -61.87 75.59
C THR A 1107 -87.01 -60.61 75.97
N LEU A 1108 -85.80 -60.45 75.44
CA LEU A 1108 -84.95 -59.28 75.73
C LEU A 1108 -85.54 -57.98 75.17
N ILE A 1109 -86.14 -57.99 73.98
CA ILE A 1109 -86.88 -56.86 73.42
C ILE A 1109 -88.08 -56.51 74.30
N LYS A 1110 -88.90 -57.50 74.70
CA LYS A 1110 -90.05 -57.30 75.62
C LYS A 1110 -89.62 -56.73 76.97
N ARG A 1111 -88.45 -57.15 77.47
CA ARG A 1111 -87.84 -56.65 78.71
C ARG A 1111 -87.31 -55.21 78.57
N ALA A 1112 -86.76 -54.87 77.41
CA ALA A 1112 -86.20 -53.54 77.13
C ALA A 1112 -87.25 -52.49 76.76
N SER A 1113 -88.34 -52.91 76.10
CA SER A 1113 -89.45 -52.04 75.66
C SER A 1113 -90.37 -51.57 76.79
N GLY A 1114 -90.21 -52.13 77.99
CA GLY A 1114 -91.18 -52.03 79.09
C GLY A 1114 -92.53 -52.69 78.73
N ASN A 1115 -93.51 -52.54 79.62
CA ASN A 1115 -94.91 -52.97 79.38
C ASN A 1115 -95.63 -52.04 78.38
N CYS A 1116 -95.04 -51.79 77.21
CA CYS A 1116 -95.73 -51.14 76.12
C CYS A 1116 -96.85 -52.06 75.60
N GLY A 1117 -98.08 -51.54 75.56
CA GLY A 1117 -99.30 -52.28 75.17
C GLY A 1117 -99.36 -52.72 73.69
N CYS A 1118 -98.23 -52.79 73.01
CA CYS A 1118 -98.08 -53.29 71.64
C CYS A 1118 -97.85 -54.81 71.60
N TRP A 1119 -97.42 -55.41 72.72
CA TRP A 1119 -97.43 -56.86 72.92
C TRP A 1119 -98.86 -57.33 73.28
N THR A 1120 -99.73 -57.49 72.28
CA THR A 1120 -101.04 -58.15 72.48
C THR A 1120 -101.17 -59.40 71.62
N LEU A 1121 -101.98 -60.35 72.10
CA LEU A 1121 -102.30 -61.56 71.34
C LEU A 1121 -103.06 -61.24 70.04
N ASP A 1122 -103.85 -60.16 70.00
CA ASP A 1122 -104.53 -59.67 68.81
C ASP A 1122 -103.53 -59.16 67.76
N THR A 1123 -102.57 -58.33 68.16
CA THR A 1123 -101.45 -57.88 67.32
C THR A 1123 -100.64 -59.08 66.78
N LEU A 1124 -100.33 -60.07 67.61
CA LEU A 1124 -99.62 -61.28 67.17
C LEU A 1124 -100.45 -62.10 66.16
N ASN A 1125 -101.76 -62.23 66.37
CA ASN A 1125 -102.64 -62.93 65.43
C ASN A 1125 -102.77 -62.20 64.08
N LYS A 1126 -102.75 -60.86 64.06
CA LYS A 1126 -102.72 -60.06 62.82
C LYS A 1126 -101.43 -60.25 62.05
N VAL A 1127 -100.28 -60.24 62.73
CA VAL A 1127 -98.99 -60.56 62.10
C VAL A 1127 -98.97 -62.02 61.60
N ALA A 1128 -99.53 -62.97 62.35
CA ALA A 1128 -99.67 -64.36 61.90
C ALA A 1128 -100.52 -64.50 60.62
N ALA A 1129 -101.63 -63.75 60.53
CA ALA A 1129 -102.53 -63.77 59.37
C ALA A 1129 -101.87 -63.29 58.07
N SER A 1130 -100.81 -62.47 58.16
CA SER A 1130 -100.01 -62.04 57.00
C SER A 1130 -99.22 -63.17 56.30
N LYS A 1131 -99.13 -64.36 56.92
CA LYS A 1131 -98.31 -65.51 56.48
C LYS A 1131 -96.80 -65.22 56.35
N ALA A 1132 -96.30 -64.11 56.90
CA ALA A 1132 -94.90 -63.71 56.80
C ALA A 1132 -93.89 -64.65 57.51
N PHE A 1133 -94.37 -65.53 58.39
CA PHE A 1133 -93.54 -66.44 59.20
C PHE A 1133 -94.17 -67.84 59.28
N SER A 1134 -93.37 -68.86 59.60
CA SER A 1134 -93.89 -70.23 59.72
C SER A 1134 -94.88 -70.36 60.89
N ALA A 1135 -95.92 -71.18 60.68
CA ALA A 1135 -96.95 -71.43 61.70
C ALA A 1135 -96.35 -72.00 63.00
N GLU A 1136 -95.30 -72.82 62.89
CA GLU A 1136 -94.55 -73.35 64.04
C GLU A 1136 -93.87 -72.24 64.85
N TYR A 1137 -93.17 -71.31 64.19
CA TYR A 1137 -92.46 -70.21 64.86
C TYR A 1137 -93.43 -69.25 65.56
N ILE A 1138 -94.54 -68.91 64.91
CA ILE A 1138 -95.62 -68.10 65.50
C ILE A 1138 -96.27 -68.82 66.69
N SER A 1139 -96.51 -70.13 66.59
CA SER A 1139 -97.03 -70.95 67.70
C SER A 1139 -96.08 -70.93 68.89
N LEU A 1140 -94.77 -71.00 68.63
CA LEU A 1140 -93.70 -70.97 69.64
C LEU A 1140 -93.63 -69.61 70.36
N ILE A 1141 -93.78 -68.49 69.65
CA ILE A 1141 -93.88 -67.15 70.26
C ILE A 1141 -95.18 -67.00 71.05
N ARG A 1142 -96.30 -67.47 70.50
CA ARG A 1142 -97.61 -67.40 71.17
C ARG A 1142 -97.61 -68.15 72.50
N SER A 1143 -97.09 -69.39 72.54
CA SER A 1143 -96.99 -70.17 73.78
C SER A 1143 -95.97 -69.60 74.77
N SER A 1144 -94.86 -69.04 74.29
CA SER A 1144 -93.80 -68.49 75.17
C SER A 1144 -94.17 -67.15 75.83
N PHE A 1145 -95.04 -66.34 75.23
CA PHE A 1145 -95.28 -64.95 75.70
C PHE A 1145 -96.74 -64.58 75.98
N PHE A 1146 -97.71 -65.37 75.52
CA PHE A 1146 -99.15 -65.05 75.58
C PHE A 1146 -99.96 -66.21 76.16
N VAL A 1147 -99.76 -66.47 77.46
CA VAL A 1147 -100.57 -67.44 78.21
C VAL A 1147 -101.98 -66.90 78.41
N SER A 1148 -102.96 -67.52 77.77
CA SER A 1148 -104.37 -67.19 77.89
C SER A 1148 -105.03 -67.92 79.05
N TYR A 1149 -105.56 -67.20 80.03
CA TYR A 1149 -106.60 -67.73 80.92
C TYR A 1149 -107.97 -67.53 80.27
N SER A 1150 -108.78 -68.59 80.24
CA SER A 1150 -110.05 -68.62 79.51
C SER A 1150 -111.26 -68.82 80.42
N LYS A 1151 -112.21 -67.86 80.37
CA LYS A 1151 -113.65 -67.99 80.72
C LYS A 1151 -113.95 -68.31 82.20
N THR A 1152 -115.04 -67.90 82.84
CA THR A 1152 -116.31 -67.19 82.49
C THR A 1152 -116.84 -66.58 83.84
N SER A 1153 -117.79 -65.64 83.97
CA SER A 1153 -119.01 -65.32 83.21
C SER A 1153 -119.59 -63.92 83.58
N SER A 1154 -120.19 -63.24 82.59
CA SER A 1154 -121.41 -62.36 82.63
C SER A 1154 -122.09 -62.03 83.98
N SER A 1155 -122.66 -60.84 84.25
CA SER A 1155 -122.94 -59.59 83.46
C SER A 1155 -123.23 -58.40 84.44
N SER A 1156 -123.76 -57.20 84.13
CA SER A 1156 -124.33 -56.58 82.92
C SER A 1156 -124.38 -55.02 82.98
N SER A 1157 -124.38 -54.38 81.80
CA SER A 1157 -125.02 -53.08 81.43
C SER A 1157 -124.71 -51.72 82.12
N SER A 1158 -124.63 -50.72 81.22
CA SER A 1158 -125.06 -49.30 81.33
C SER A 1158 -124.22 -48.24 82.06
N SER A 1159 -123.38 -47.56 81.26
CA SER A 1159 -123.36 -46.10 81.01
C SER A 1159 -123.10 -45.05 82.12
N THR A 1160 -122.61 -43.90 81.61
CA THR A 1160 -122.53 -42.55 82.20
C THR A 1160 -121.47 -42.24 83.27
N LYS A 1161 -120.46 -41.47 82.82
CA LYS A 1161 -119.93 -40.22 83.37
C LYS A 1161 -119.68 -40.09 84.89
N SER A 1162 -118.49 -39.53 85.17
CA SER A 1162 -118.21 -38.48 86.17
C SER A 1162 -117.72 -38.88 87.56
N ALA A 1163 -116.41 -38.62 87.74
CA ALA A 1163 -115.80 -37.88 88.86
C ALA A 1163 -115.36 -38.58 90.16
N THR A 1164 -114.13 -38.20 90.53
CA THR A 1164 -113.60 -37.88 91.88
C THR A 1164 -113.32 -38.97 92.92
N SER A 1165 -112.01 -39.08 93.20
CA SER A 1165 -111.32 -39.05 94.51
C SER A 1165 -111.56 -40.15 95.56
N GLU A 1166 -110.42 -40.70 96.02
CA GLU A 1166 -110.05 -40.93 97.44
C GLU A 1166 -110.92 -41.89 98.30
N ALA A 1167 -110.38 -42.75 99.16
CA ALA A 1167 -108.99 -43.14 99.45
C ALA A 1167 -108.96 -44.56 100.07
N ASN A 1168 -107.75 -45.09 100.32
CA ASN A 1168 -107.28 -46.04 101.35
C ASN A 1168 -108.32 -46.94 102.08
N GLU A 1169 -108.07 -48.22 102.34
CA GLU A 1169 -106.93 -48.70 103.15
C GLU A 1169 -106.50 -50.15 102.85
N ASP A 1170 -105.35 -50.50 103.43
CA ASP A 1170 -104.63 -51.77 103.29
C ASP A 1170 -105.30 -52.98 103.96
N VAL A 1171 -104.93 -54.19 103.52
CA VAL A 1171 -104.02 -55.08 104.29
C VAL A 1171 -103.78 -56.43 103.56
N VAL A 1172 -102.51 -56.69 103.25
CA VAL A 1172 -101.70 -57.94 103.33
C VAL A 1172 -102.49 -59.24 103.70
N VAL A 1173 -102.31 -60.43 103.11
CA VAL A 1173 -101.13 -61.34 102.98
C VAL A 1173 -101.51 -62.45 101.94
N ILE A 1174 -100.68 -63.11 101.09
CA ILE A 1174 -99.58 -64.09 101.36
C ILE A 1174 -98.74 -64.39 100.09
N LYS A 1175 -97.41 -64.47 100.29
CA LYS A 1175 -96.30 -65.18 99.60
C LYS A 1175 -96.28 -65.43 98.07
N ARG A 1176 -95.15 -64.95 97.50
CA ARG A 1176 -94.38 -65.54 96.38
C ARG A 1176 -94.07 -67.03 96.54
N GLY A 1177 -93.85 -67.69 95.40
CA GLY A 1177 -92.94 -68.84 95.28
C GLY A 1177 -92.28 -68.91 93.90
N GLY A 1178 -90.95 -68.83 93.84
CA GLY A 1178 -90.11 -69.25 92.70
C GLY A 1178 -89.83 -68.23 91.58
N CYS A 1179 -88.53 -67.89 91.43
CA CYS A 1179 -87.88 -67.18 90.33
C CYS A 1179 -88.36 -65.75 90.01
#